data_AF-A0A840P206-F1
#
_entry.id   AF-A0A840P206-F1
#
_cell.length_a   1.000
_cell.length_b   1.000
_cell.length_c   1.000
_cell.angle_alpha   90.00
_cell.angle_beta   90.00
_cell.angle_gamma   90.00
#
_symmetry.space_group_name_H-M   'P 1'
#
loop_
_entity.id
_entity.type
_entity.pdbx_description
1 polymer ?
#
loop_
_entity_poly.entity_id
_entity_poly.type
_entity_poly.pdbx_seq_one_letter_code
_entity_poly.pdbx_strand_id
1 'polypeptide(L)'
;MKFARGRRLVALLIALALAGTAAWFLWPSDPPVRGTELTIPVLDGPAGDQRVNLDATYFPPAGGGKGPAVLLAHGFGGSKTSVRAEAVRLAGEGYAVLTWSARGFGRSGGEIALNSPDYEVKDVRQLIDWLARRPEVRLDAAGDPRVGIAGGSYGGAIALMTAAYDARVDAIVPQITWYDLADALFPNAAGGGPEGGVFKRMWAGLFFSRGAPDTGGERGAAALGALTTPQGQRALTGREVACGRFLPEICDIYQTVAERGEATPEAVERLRQSSPISVQGRIKTPTLLIQGLHDSLFPLEHADANARAIAATGAPVQVAWFDGGHDGGDGEIDWLHERTIAWFDHWLKRDGGAGIPGSAFEVSRDGGRDPGTRRRVLLHAESARYPGLGGTERRTVPLTGPEQRVANPPGGSPSSISSVPGFGELLGNLNSSITMPGQSASFDSAPLTAPLEITGNATVTVRVRAEGRPDAQDGEDAGEAGDAEAPREVTLFARLEDVAGDTQPAVLPNGLVAPVKVAVPESGTADVTIRLPAIDHRFDVGHRLRLTLTTTDLGYAGPDAPSVSAISLASPGLTVPVAATLRTPATGPDAWTWALPLGAVVIALVLVLTGRRRASDDVDPELADVPLRITGLTKAYRNGEKAVDDLSFTVERGQVLGLLGPNGAGKTTTMRMLMGLIHPDAGEIRIFGRRVTPGAPVLSRLGSFVEGPGFLPHLTGRANLELYWRATGRPAEDAHMEEALEIAALGAALDRAVRTYSQGMRQRLAIAQAMLGLPDLLVLDEPTNGLDPPQIREMRQVLIRYAERGRTVIVSSHLLAEVEQTCDHVVVMHRGRLVTTGTVRDLLDRAAASNGGPRRLEDVFLTLIDQTANGAGDPAGIGDIKIGERA
;
A
#
# COMPACT_ATOMS: atom_id res chain seq x y z
N MET A 1 -15.12 19.65 51.45
CA MET A 1 -15.95 19.67 50.23
C MET A 1 -15.30 20.27 48.96
N LYS A 2 -13.97 20.49 48.88
CA LYS A 2 -13.33 21.05 47.66
C LYS A 2 -12.70 20.02 46.70
N PHE A 3 -12.47 18.77 47.13
CA PHE A 3 -11.84 17.71 46.30
C PHE A 3 -12.77 16.98 45.32
N ALA A 4 -14.10 17.08 45.47
CA ALA A 4 -15.06 16.38 44.61
C ALA A 4 -15.29 17.07 43.25
N ARG A 5 -15.01 18.37 43.13
CA ARG A 5 -15.21 19.14 41.88
C ARG A 5 -14.15 18.83 40.81
N GLY A 6 -12.89 18.62 41.20
CA GLY A 6 -11.81 18.31 40.25
C GLY A 6 -11.97 16.96 39.55
N ARG A 7 -12.42 15.92 40.28
CA ARG A 7 -12.70 14.59 39.72
C ARG A 7 -13.85 14.59 38.71
N ARG A 8 -14.89 15.40 38.96
CA ARG A 8 -16.02 15.56 38.03
C ARG A 8 -15.59 16.28 36.76
N LEU A 9 -14.70 17.28 36.88
CA LEU A 9 -14.19 18.03 35.72
C LEU A 9 -13.34 17.14 34.81
N VAL A 10 -12.44 16.33 35.38
CA VAL A 10 -11.58 15.41 34.61
C VAL A 10 -12.39 14.28 33.97
N ALA A 11 -13.35 13.70 34.69
CA ALA A 11 -14.25 12.70 34.12
C ALA A 11 -15.12 13.28 33.00
N LEU A 12 -15.57 14.53 33.14
CA LEU A 12 -16.32 15.25 32.10
C LEU A 12 -15.45 15.52 30.86
N LEU A 13 -14.19 15.92 31.05
CA LEU A 13 -13.26 16.16 29.94
C LEU A 13 -12.90 14.88 29.19
N ILE A 14 -12.68 13.76 29.90
CA ILE A 14 -12.45 12.45 29.29
C ILE A 14 -13.71 11.97 28.56
N ALA A 15 -14.89 12.14 29.17
CA ALA A 15 -16.15 11.79 28.52
C ALA A 15 -16.41 12.66 27.28
N LEU A 16 -16.09 13.96 27.31
CA LEU A 16 -16.19 14.86 26.17
C LEU A 16 -15.17 14.53 25.08
N ALA A 17 -13.95 14.14 25.43
CA ALA A 17 -12.93 13.69 24.48
C ALA A 17 -13.34 12.38 23.82
N LEU A 18 -13.80 11.40 24.61
CA LEU A 18 -14.30 10.12 24.10
C LEU A 18 -15.58 10.29 23.26
N ALA A 19 -16.49 11.17 23.69
CA ALA A 19 -17.67 11.55 22.92
C ALA A 19 -17.30 12.29 21.64
N GLY A 20 -16.26 13.15 21.66
CA GLY A 20 -15.74 13.83 20.48
C GLY A 20 -15.10 12.85 19.49
N THR A 21 -14.29 11.90 19.96
CA THR A 21 -13.72 10.85 19.10
C THR A 21 -14.79 9.88 18.59
N ALA A 22 -15.77 9.51 19.42
CA ALA A 22 -16.87 8.66 18.99
C ALA A 22 -17.76 9.41 17.99
N ALA A 23 -18.05 10.69 18.22
CA ALA A 23 -18.79 11.54 17.29
C ALA A 23 -18.02 11.77 15.98
N TRP A 24 -16.68 11.78 15.99
CA TRP A 24 -15.86 11.82 14.77
C TRP A 24 -15.95 10.50 13.99
N PHE A 25 -15.81 9.35 14.66
CA PHE A 25 -15.93 8.04 14.03
C PHE A 25 -17.36 7.70 13.57
N LEU A 26 -18.36 8.28 14.24
CA LEU A 26 -19.78 8.16 13.92
C LEU A 26 -20.29 9.35 13.11
N TRP A 27 -19.40 10.29 12.71
CA TRP A 27 -19.79 11.40 11.86
C TRP A 27 -20.23 10.80 10.54
N PRO A 28 -21.44 11.12 10.04
CA PRO A 28 -21.94 10.54 8.81
C PRO A 28 -20.93 10.82 7.69
N SER A 29 -20.40 9.75 7.08
CA SER A 29 -19.70 9.88 5.82
C SER A 29 -20.65 10.50 4.81
N ASP A 30 -20.14 11.42 3.99
CA ASP A 30 -20.94 12.05 2.96
C ASP A 30 -21.63 10.97 2.10
N PRO A 31 -22.90 11.20 1.71
CA PRO A 31 -23.63 10.24 0.90
C PRO A 31 -22.79 9.86 -0.33
N PRO A 32 -22.74 8.57 -0.71
CA PRO A 32 -21.91 8.13 -1.82
C PRO A 32 -22.34 8.87 -3.09
N VAL A 33 -21.41 9.58 -3.73
CA VAL A 33 -21.64 10.28 -5.00
C VAL A 33 -22.14 9.26 -6.03
N ARG A 34 -23.32 9.50 -6.60
CA ARG A 34 -23.91 8.66 -7.64
C ARG A 34 -23.93 9.41 -8.97
N GLY A 35 -23.32 8.82 -9.99
CA GLY A 35 -23.39 9.29 -11.37
C GLY A 35 -24.69 8.83 -12.06
N THR A 36 -25.23 9.68 -12.91
CA THR A 36 -26.36 9.38 -13.79
C THR A 36 -25.83 9.12 -15.21
N GLU A 37 -26.06 7.91 -15.70
CA GLU A 37 -25.75 7.52 -17.08
C GLU A 37 -26.68 8.24 -18.06
N LEU A 38 -26.12 8.77 -19.15
CA LEU A 38 -26.89 9.55 -20.12
C LEU A 38 -26.25 9.49 -21.52
N THR A 39 -27.06 9.81 -22.52
CA THR A 39 -26.62 9.93 -23.92
C THR A 39 -26.92 11.34 -24.40
N ILE A 40 -25.89 12.08 -24.84
CA ILE A 40 -26.04 13.46 -25.31
C ILE A 40 -25.93 13.46 -26.84
N PRO A 41 -27.00 13.81 -27.58
CA PRO A 41 -26.91 14.03 -29.01
C PRO A 41 -26.19 15.34 -29.28
N VAL A 42 -25.23 15.30 -30.20
CA VAL A 42 -24.45 16.44 -30.69
C VAL A 42 -24.54 16.53 -32.21
N LEU A 43 -24.37 17.74 -32.73
CA LEU A 43 -24.31 18.03 -34.15
C LEU A 43 -22.92 18.59 -34.51
N ASP A 44 -22.24 17.96 -35.46
CA ASP A 44 -20.82 18.19 -35.72
C ASP A 44 -20.43 17.99 -37.19
N GLY A 45 -19.13 17.90 -37.45
CA GLY A 45 -18.54 17.79 -38.77
C GLY A 45 -18.26 19.18 -39.39
N PRO A 46 -17.47 19.24 -40.47
CA PRO A 46 -17.09 20.51 -41.10
C PRO A 46 -18.30 21.34 -41.54
N ALA A 47 -19.36 20.66 -42.01
CA ALA A 47 -20.62 21.29 -42.41
C ALA A 47 -21.63 21.46 -41.24
N GLY A 48 -21.36 20.86 -40.06
CA GLY A 48 -22.25 20.96 -38.91
C GLY A 48 -23.59 20.21 -39.08
N ASP A 49 -23.58 19.08 -39.77
CA ASP A 49 -24.77 18.30 -40.13
C ASP A 49 -24.70 16.83 -39.67
N GLN A 50 -23.57 16.40 -39.09
CA GLN A 50 -23.36 15.03 -38.62
C GLN A 50 -23.92 14.85 -37.21
N ARG A 51 -24.80 13.87 -37.02
CA ARG A 51 -25.41 13.59 -35.72
C ARG A 51 -24.68 12.45 -35.02
N VAL A 52 -24.09 12.75 -33.87
CA VAL A 52 -23.39 11.78 -33.02
C VAL A 52 -24.06 11.72 -31.65
N ASN A 53 -24.10 10.52 -31.06
CA ASN A 53 -24.56 10.33 -29.70
C ASN A 53 -23.35 10.04 -28.81
N LEU A 54 -23.11 10.89 -27.82
CA LEU A 54 -22.03 10.74 -26.86
C LEU A 54 -22.53 10.02 -25.60
N ASP A 55 -21.83 8.97 -25.22
CA ASP A 55 -22.04 8.26 -23.97
C ASP A 55 -21.39 9.03 -22.81
N ALA A 56 -22.18 9.44 -21.82
CA ALA A 56 -21.72 10.31 -20.75
C ALA A 56 -22.29 9.92 -19.39
N THR A 57 -21.67 10.43 -18.33
CA THR A 57 -22.11 10.24 -16.96
C THR A 57 -21.99 11.56 -16.20
N TYR A 58 -23.09 11.99 -15.60
CA TYR A 58 -23.15 13.23 -14.82
C TYR A 58 -23.21 12.95 -13.33
N PHE A 59 -22.32 13.58 -12.57
CA PHE A 59 -22.23 13.50 -11.12
C PHE A 59 -22.62 14.86 -10.54
N PRO A 60 -23.77 14.97 -9.85
CA PRO A 60 -24.16 16.21 -9.19
C PRO A 60 -23.25 16.47 -7.95
N PRO A 61 -23.15 17.72 -7.48
CA PRO A 61 -22.42 18.06 -6.26
C PRO A 61 -22.92 17.25 -5.05
N ALA A 62 -22.01 16.63 -4.29
CA ALA A 62 -22.36 15.74 -3.17
C ALA A 62 -23.16 16.45 -2.06
N GLY A 63 -22.82 17.70 -1.75
CA GLY A 63 -23.53 18.53 -0.77
C GLY A 63 -24.89 19.08 -1.24
N GLY A 64 -25.27 18.82 -2.50
CA GLY A 64 -26.44 19.42 -3.15
C GLY A 64 -26.24 20.91 -3.47
N GLY A 65 -27.27 21.53 -4.06
CA GLY A 65 -27.21 22.95 -4.47
C GLY A 65 -26.49 23.18 -5.80
N LYS A 66 -26.08 24.43 -6.03
CA LYS A 66 -25.39 24.85 -7.27
C LYS A 66 -23.89 24.90 -7.07
N GLY A 67 -23.13 24.14 -7.87
CA GLY A 67 -21.67 24.14 -7.88
C GLY A 67 -21.09 24.51 -9.24
N PRO A 68 -19.85 24.98 -9.32
CA PRO A 68 -19.13 25.05 -10.60
C PRO A 68 -19.05 23.66 -11.25
N ALA A 69 -18.96 23.62 -12.57
CA ALA A 69 -18.87 22.38 -13.32
C ALA A 69 -17.42 22.01 -13.70
N VAL A 70 -17.15 20.71 -13.81
CA VAL A 70 -15.91 20.20 -14.38
C VAL A 70 -16.22 19.17 -15.46
N LEU A 71 -15.66 19.38 -16.65
CA LEU A 71 -15.62 18.40 -17.73
C LEU A 71 -14.35 17.56 -17.59
N LEU A 72 -14.51 16.25 -17.44
CA LEU A 72 -13.37 15.31 -17.38
C LEU A 72 -13.26 14.52 -18.69
N ALA A 73 -12.18 14.78 -19.42
CA ALA A 73 -11.88 14.14 -20.68
C ALA A 73 -10.94 12.93 -20.47
N HIS A 74 -11.24 11.80 -21.10
CA HIS A 74 -10.41 10.61 -21.02
C HIS A 74 -9.17 10.68 -21.92
N GLY A 75 -8.12 9.96 -21.55
CA GLY A 75 -6.96 9.72 -22.42
C GLY A 75 -7.27 8.81 -23.61
N PHE A 76 -6.36 8.73 -24.57
CA PHE A 76 -6.60 7.98 -25.82
C PHE A 76 -6.85 6.49 -25.55
N GLY A 77 -7.88 5.90 -26.15
CA GLY A 77 -8.29 4.51 -25.89
C GLY A 77 -9.06 4.30 -24.58
N GLY A 78 -9.19 5.34 -23.75
CA GLY A 78 -10.04 5.34 -22.57
C GLY A 78 -11.51 5.60 -22.90
N SER A 79 -12.31 5.74 -21.84
CA SER A 79 -13.73 6.12 -21.92
C SER A 79 -14.14 6.93 -20.70
N LYS A 80 -15.42 7.32 -20.62
CA LYS A 80 -15.98 7.95 -19.41
C LYS A 80 -15.75 7.16 -18.11
N THR A 81 -15.56 5.84 -18.19
CA THR A 81 -15.26 4.96 -17.05
C THR A 81 -13.85 5.18 -16.50
N SER A 82 -12.89 5.46 -17.38
CA SER A 82 -11.47 5.63 -17.04
C SER A 82 -11.22 6.81 -16.10
N VAL A 83 -12.07 7.84 -16.17
CA VAL A 83 -11.99 9.05 -15.33
C VAL A 83 -13.02 9.06 -14.19
N ARG A 84 -13.72 7.94 -13.95
CA ARG A 84 -14.81 7.88 -12.96
C ARG A 84 -14.33 8.11 -11.53
N ALA A 85 -13.15 7.60 -11.17
CA ALA A 85 -12.60 7.76 -9.82
C ALA A 85 -12.34 9.24 -9.49
N GLU A 86 -11.73 9.96 -10.43
CA GLU A 86 -11.51 11.40 -10.36
C GLU A 86 -12.85 12.16 -10.31
N ALA A 87 -13.82 11.75 -11.12
CA ALA A 87 -15.15 12.37 -11.13
C ALA A 87 -15.87 12.28 -9.78
N VAL A 88 -15.78 11.12 -9.12
CA VAL A 88 -16.37 10.91 -7.79
C VAL A 88 -15.69 11.81 -6.74
N ARG A 89 -14.36 11.95 -6.80
CA ARG A 89 -13.61 12.83 -5.89
C ARG A 89 -14.00 14.30 -6.07
N LEU A 90 -13.97 14.81 -7.31
CA LEU A 90 -14.37 16.18 -7.61
C LEU A 90 -15.83 16.47 -7.23
N ALA A 91 -16.75 15.54 -7.49
CA ALA A 91 -18.14 15.70 -7.06
C ALA A 91 -18.28 15.71 -5.53
N GLY A 92 -17.43 14.94 -4.82
CA GLY A 92 -17.28 15.01 -3.36
C GLY A 92 -16.87 16.40 -2.87
N GLU A 93 -16.00 17.09 -3.61
CA GLU A 93 -15.58 18.48 -3.36
C GLU A 93 -16.63 19.54 -3.78
N GLY A 94 -17.85 19.14 -4.14
CA GLY A 94 -18.94 20.05 -4.46
C GLY A 94 -18.98 20.53 -5.92
N TYR A 95 -18.27 19.86 -6.83
CA TYR A 95 -18.35 20.12 -8.27
C TYR A 95 -19.50 19.36 -8.94
N ALA A 96 -20.08 19.95 -9.99
CA ALA A 96 -20.94 19.23 -10.92
C ALA A 96 -20.07 18.64 -12.04
N VAL A 97 -19.85 17.33 -12.04
CA VAL A 97 -18.86 16.70 -12.94
C VAL A 97 -19.56 16.00 -14.10
N LEU A 98 -19.11 16.25 -15.33
CA LEU A 98 -19.54 15.52 -16.51
C LEU A 98 -18.35 14.78 -17.12
N THR A 99 -18.44 13.45 -17.13
CA THR A 99 -17.52 12.59 -17.89
C THR A 99 -18.22 12.15 -19.18
N TRP A 100 -17.46 11.99 -20.26
CA TRP A 100 -17.99 11.45 -21.51
C TRP A 100 -16.94 10.59 -22.21
N SER A 101 -17.40 9.64 -23.02
CA SER A 101 -16.58 8.94 -24.00
C SER A 101 -16.61 9.78 -25.28
N ALA A 102 -15.46 10.22 -25.77
CA ALA A 102 -15.36 10.94 -27.02
C ALA A 102 -15.88 10.09 -28.19
N ARG A 103 -16.22 10.74 -29.31
CA ARG A 103 -16.66 10.06 -30.54
C ARG A 103 -15.71 8.92 -30.91
N GLY A 104 -16.27 7.82 -31.41
CA GLY A 104 -15.53 6.61 -31.75
C GLY A 104 -15.10 5.76 -30.54
N PHE A 105 -15.11 6.26 -29.30
CA PHE A 105 -14.73 5.50 -28.11
C PHE A 105 -15.94 4.94 -27.35
N GLY A 106 -15.74 3.79 -26.69
CA GLY A 106 -16.76 3.12 -25.90
C GLY A 106 -18.08 2.95 -26.66
N ARG A 107 -19.18 3.43 -26.07
CA ARG A 107 -20.52 3.40 -26.66
C ARG A 107 -20.88 4.66 -27.44
N SER A 108 -19.99 5.65 -27.53
CA SER A 108 -20.23 6.84 -28.34
C SER A 108 -20.18 6.49 -29.83
N GLY A 109 -21.06 7.13 -30.60
CA GLY A 109 -21.04 7.04 -32.07
C GLY A 109 -19.92 7.86 -32.70
N GLY A 110 -19.96 8.01 -34.03
CA GLY A 110 -19.01 8.82 -34.79
C GLY A 110 -17.63 8.18 -34.96
N GLU A 111 -16.71 8.93 -35.57
CA GLU A 111 -15.35 8.52 -35.90
C GLU A 111 -14.32 9.43 -35.21
N ILE A 112 -13.17 8.90 -34.81
CA ILE A 112 -12.11 9.61 -34.10
C ILE A 112 -11.45 10.60 -35.07
N ALA A 113 -11.48 11.89 -34.72
CA ALA A 113 -10.98 12.99 -35.53
C ALA A 113 -9.77 13.73 -34.90
N LEU A 114 -9.20 13.16 -33.84
CA LEU A 114 -7.99 13.63 -33.16
C LEU A 114 -8.11 15.06 -32.61
N ASN A 115 -9.10 15.32 -31.75
CA ASN A 115 -9.31 16.66 -31.15
C ASN A 115 -9.55 17.77 -32.18
N SER A 116 -10.14 17.40 -33.33
CA SER A 116 -10.34 18.33 -34.43
C SER A 116 -11.30 19.45 -34.00
N PRO A 117 -11.00 20.71 -34.39
CA PRO A 117 -11.91 21.83 -34.18
C PRO A 117 -13.26 21.64 -34.90
N ASP A 118 -13.31 20.81 -35.94
CA ASP A 118 -14.52 20.53 -36.71
C ASP A 118 -15.39 19.43 -36.14
N TYR A 119 -14.87 18.67 -35.17
CA TYR A 119 -15.51 17.48 -34.61
C TYR A 119 -15.48 17.54 -33.07
N GLU A 120 -14.48 16.98 -32.39
CA GLU A 120 -14.51 16.84 -30.92
C GLU A 120 -14.58 18.17 -30.17
N VAL A 121 -14.00 19.26 -30.69
CA VAL A 121 -14.16 20.57 -30.04
C VAL A 121 -15.63 21.04 -30.10
N LYS A 122 -16.35 20.78 -31.21
CA LYS A 122 -17.80 21.09 -31.31
C LYS A 122 -18.63 20.21 -30.38
N ASP A 123 -18.21 18.97 -30.13
CA ASP A 123 -18.82 18.11 -29.13
C ASP A 123 -18.75 18.74 -27.75
N VAL A 124 -17.54 19.09 -27.31
CA VAL A 124 -17.32 19.62 -25.96
C VAL A 124 -18.06 20.94 -25.77
N ARG A 125 -18.13 21.81 -26.79
CA ARG A 125 -18.94 23.04 -26.74
C ARG A 125 -20.42 22.76 -26.49
N GLN A 126 -20.97 21.70 -27.08
CA GLN A 126 -22.34 21.28 -26.83
C GLN A 126 -22.53 20.59 -25.47
N LEU A 127 -21.49 19.94 -24.93
CA LEU A 127 -21.48 19.46 -23.55
C LEU A 127 -21.51 20.63 -22.56
N ILE A 128 -20.80 21.73 -22.84
CA ILE A 128 -20.88 22.99 -22.10
C ILE A 128 -22.30 23.56 -22.17
N ASP A 129 -22.93 23.58 -23.35
CA ASP A 129 -24.34 24.01 -23.50
C ASP A 129 -25.30 23.13 -22.69
N TRP A 130 -25.04 21.83 -22.61
CA TRP A 130 -25.83 20.89 -21.82
C TRP A 130 -25.69 21.17 -20.32
N LEU A 131 -24.46 21.41 -19.85
CA LEU A 131 -24.16 21.80 -18.47
C LEU A 131 -24.85 23.11 -18.09
N ALA A 132 -24.85 24.10 -18.99
CA ALA A 132 -25.50 25.39 -18.77
C ALA A 132 -27.01 25.29 -18.49
N ARG A 133 -27.65 24.18 -18.85
CA ARG A 133 -29.08 23.92 -18.63
C ARG A 133 -29.36 23.13 -17.36
N ARG A 134 -28.33 22.69 -16.62
CA ARG A 134 -28.50 21.89 -15.40
C ARG A 134 -28.82 22.79 -14.21
N PRO A 135 -29.83 22.44 -13.38
CA PRO A 135 -30.18 23.26 -12.23
C PRO A 135 -29.10 23.24 -11.14
N GLU A 136 -28.23 22.22 -11.11
CA GLU A 136 -27.13 22.07 -10.14
C GLU A 136 -25.84 22.78 -10.58
N VAL A 137 -25.80 23.33 -11.80
CA VAL A 137 -24.62 24.03 -12.31
C VAL A 137 -24.72 25.53 -12.02
N ARG A 138 -23.64 26.09 -11.47
CA ARG A 138 -23.47 27.53 -11.27
C ARG A 138 -23.21 28.19 -12.62
N LEU A 139 -23.96 29.26 -12.89
CA LEU A 139 -23.80 30.05 -14.12
C LEU A 139 -23.21 31.42 -13.79
N ASP A 140 -22.31 31.90 -14.64
CA ASP A 140 -21.77 33.26 -14.58
C ASP A 140 -22.69 34.25 -15.30
N ALA A 141 -23.34 33.80 -16.37
CA ALA A 141 -24.41 34.49 -17.07
C ALA A 141 -25.41 33.48 -17.65
N ALA A 142 -26.52 33.96 -18.22
CA ALA A 142 -27.51 33.07 -18.84
C ALA A 142 -26.87 32.28 -20.00
N GLY A 143 -26.85 30.94 -19.90
CA GLY A 143 -26.20 30.07 -20.89
C GLY A 143 -24.68 29.96 -20.78
N ASP A 144 -24.09 30.57 -19.74
CA ASP A 144 -22.66 30.60 -19.48
C ASP A 144 -22.36 29.88 -18.15
N PRO A 145 -22.08 28.56 -18.18
CA PRO A 145 -21.78 27.81 -16.99
C PRO A 145 -20.38 28.13 -16.53
N ARG A 146 -20.21 28.26 -15.21
CA ARG A 146 -18.87 28.28 -14.65
C ARG A 146 -18.25 26.91 -14.78
N VAL A 147 -17.24 26.75 -15.63
CA VAL A 147 -16.75 25.44 -16.04
C VAL A 147 -15.23 25.38 -16.18
N GLY A 148 -14.65 24.30 -15.64
CA GLY A 148 -13.28 23.90 -15.95
C GLY A 148 -13.21 22.61 -16.76
N ILE A 149 -12.07 22.36 -17.40
CA ILE A 149 -11.80 21.11 -18.14
C ILE A 149 -10.47 20.50 -17.67
N ALA A 150 -10.48 19.21 -17.33
CA ALA A 150 -9.27 18.46 -17.00
C ALA A 150 -9.22 17.14 -17.78
N GLY A 151 -8.01 16.64 -17.99
CA GLY A 151 -7.78 15.35 -18.64
C GLY A 151 -6.33 15.10 -18.96
N GLY A 152 -5.97 13.82 -19.06
CA GLY A 152 -4.63 13.37 -19.47
C GLY A 152 -4.54 13.04 -20.96
N SER A 153 -3.37 13.19 -21.56
CA SER A 153 -3.08 12.73 -22.93
C SER A 153 -4.02 13.39 -23.94
N TYR A 154 -4.79 12.60 -24.69
CA TYR A 154 -5.86 13.06 -25.57
C TYR A 154 -6.86 14.00 -24.88
N GLY A 155 -7.20 13.71 -23.61
CA GLY A 155 -8.07 14.54 -22.77
C GLY A 155 -7.47 15.90 -22.40
N GLY A 156 -6.14 15.98 -22.25
CA GLY A 156 -5.45 17.24 -22.00
C GLY A 156 -5.46 18.13 -23.24
N ALA A 157 -5.24 17.55 -24.42
CA ALA A 157 -5.26 18.29 -25.67
C ALA A 157 -6.65 18.82 -26.01
N ILE A 158 -7.73 18.06 -25.75
CA ILE A 158 -9.09 18.60 -25.95
C ILE A 158 -9.40 19.75 -24.98
N ALA A 159 -8.85 19.75 -23.76
CA ALA A 159 -8.98 20.87 -22.84
C ALA A 159 -8.31 22.14 -23.40
N LEU A 160 -7.07 22.02 -23.90
CA LEU A 160 -6.33 23.11 -24.54
C LEU A 160 -7.06 23.64 -25.78
N MET A 161 -7.48 22.73 -26.67
CA MET A 161 -8.18 23.09 -27.90
C MET A 161 -9.51 23.76 -27.59
N THR A 162 -10.33 23.18 -26.71
CA THR A 162 -11.64 23.76 -26.36
C THR A 162 -11.50 25.15 -25.75
N ALA A 163 -10.54 25.38 -24.85
CA ALA A 163 -10.29 26.69 -24.26
C ALA A 163 -9.91 27.76 -25.30
N ALA A 164 -9.33 27.37 -26.45
CA ALA A 164 -9.08 28.30 -27.55
C ALA A 164 -10.34 28.67 -28.35
N TYR A 165 -11.36 27.81 -28.38
CA TYR A 165 -12.58 27.95 -29.20
C TYR A 165 -13.82 28.35 -28.42
N ASP A 166 -13.83 28.18 -27.09
CA ASP A 166 -14.96 28.53 -26.23
C ASP A 166 -14.48 29.37 -25.03
N ALA A 167 -14.82 30.66 -25.04
CA ALA A 167 -14.41 31.61 -24.01
C ALA A 167 -15.10 31.40 -22.65
N ARG A 168 -16.09 30.51 -22.58
CA ARG A 168 -16.80 30.16 -21.33
C ARG A 168 -15.98 29.24 -20.42
N VAL A 169 -14.87 28.69 -20.90
CA VAL A 169 -13.98 27.85 -20.08
C VAL A 169 -13.15 28.73 -19.15
N ASP A 170 -13.40 28.61 -17.84
CA ASP A 170 -12.80 29.46 -16.79
C ASP A 170 -11.40 29.00 -16.36
N ALA A 171 -11.12 27.70 -16.40
CA ALA A 171 -9.83 27.12 -15.99
C ALA A 171 -9.60 25.75 -16.64
N ILE A 172 -8.35 25.41 -16.95
CA ILE A 172 -8.01 24.09 -17.48
C ILE A 172 -6.83 23.42 -16.76
N VAL A 173 -6.85 22.08 -16.71
CA VAL A 173 -5.76 21.24 -16.19
C VAL A 173 -5.38 20.15 -17.21
N PRO A 174 -4.59 20.48 -18.24
CA PRO A 174 -4.08 19.49 -19.19
C PRO A 174 -2.93 18.70 -18.59
N GLN A 175 -3.01 17.37 -18.63
CA GLN A 175 -1.98 16.48 -18.09
C GLN A 175 -1.35 15.62 -19.19
N ILE A 176 -0.04 15.32 -19.11
CA ILE A 176 0.70 14.38 -19.99
C ILE A 176 0.30 14.53 -21.47
N THR A 177 0.33 15.75 -22.00
CA THR A 177 -0.25 16.04 -23.33
C THR A 177 0.73 16.76 -24.25
N TRP A 178 0.32 16.97 -25.50
CA TRP A 178 1.16 17.54 -26.56
C TRP A 178 0.91 19.03 -26.79
N TYR A 179 1.88 19.67 -27.44
CA TYR A 179 1.74 20.99 -28.06
C TYR A 179 1.60 20.88 -29.59
N ASP A 180 2.40 20.00 -30.20
CA ASP A 180 2.40 19.68 -31.63
C ASP A 180 2.45 18.15 -31.77
N LEU A 181 1.37 17.53 -32.22
CA LEU A 181 1.28 16.07 -32.38
C LEU A 181 2.18 15.56 -33.49
N ALA A 182 2.48 16.39 -34.51
CA ALA A 182 3.42 16.03 -35.55
C ALA A 182 4.84 15.92 -34.97
N ASP A 183 5.26 16.90 -34.17
CA ASP A 183 6.56 16.86 -33.46
C ASP A 183 6.63 15.70 -32.45
N ALA A 184 5.51 15.38 -31.79
CA ALA A 184 5.45 14.24 -30.87
C ALA A 184 5.69 12.89 -31.57
N LEU A 185 5.17 12.70 -32.78
CA LEU A 185 5.29 11.45 -33.56
C LEU A 185 6.54 11.40 -34.45
N PHE A 186 7.07 12.56 -34.83
CA PHE A 186 8.26 12.71 -35.67
C PHE A 186 9.25 13.72 -35.06
N PRO A 187 9.76 13.46 -33.86
CA PRO A 187 10.75 14.36 -33.26
C PRO A 187 12.05 14.41 -34.06
N ASN A 188 12.70 15.58 -34.07
CA ASN A 188 14.11 15.72 -34.43
C ASN A 188 14.84 16.62 -33.44
N ALA A 189 15.70 16.01 -32.60
CA ALA A 189 16.49 16.71 -31.60
C ALA A 189 17.62 17.58 -32.18
N ALA A 190 17.95 17.44 -33.47
CA ALA A 190 18.88 18.32 -34.19
C ALA A 190 18.23 19.56 -34.80
N GLY A 191 16.90 19.72 -34.65
CA GLY A 191 16.12 20.70 -35.40
C GLY A 191 15.67 20.16 -36.76
N GLY A 192 14.97 20.97 -37.56
CA GLY A 192 14.42 20.56 -38.87
C GLY A 192 12.93 20.23 -38.89
N GLY A 193 12.29 20.15 -37.72
CA GLY A 193 10.84 19.94 -37.58
C GLY A 193 10.38 18.52 -37.97
N PRO A 194 9.05 18.27 -37.95
CA PRO A 194 8.49 16.93 -38.12
C PRO A 194 8.77 16.25 -39.46
N GLU A 195 8.89 17.03 -40.55
CA GLU A 195 9.22 16.48 -41.89
C GLU A 195 10.64 15.90 -41.95
N GLY A 196 11.58 16.50 -41.20
CA GLY A 196 12.91 15.94 -40.98
C GLY A 196 13.00 15.03 -39.76
N GLY A 197 11.87 14.58 -39.21
CA GLY A 197 11.78 13.82 -37.96
C GLY A 197 12.01 12.32 -38.10
N VAL A 198 12.17 11.65 -36.96
CA VAL A 198 12.24 10.19 -36.88
C VAL A 198 10.90 9.65 -36.38
N PHE A 199 10.27 8.76 -37.14
CA PHE A 199 8.95 8.23 -36.80
C PHE A 199 8.97 7.33 -35.55
N LYS A 200 8.15 7.65 -34.54
CA LYS A 200 7.91 6.82 -33.35
C LYS A 200 7.02 5.61 -33.66
N ARG A 201 7.57 4.62 -34.37
CA ARG A 201 6.85 3.45 -34.86
C ARG A 201 6.09 2.68 -33.76
N MET A 202 6.69 2.45 -32.60
CA MET A 202 6.06 1.68 -31.52
C MET A 202 4.85 2.41 -30.90
N TRP A 203 5.02 3.70 -30.60
CA TRP A 203 3.93 4.53 -30.07
C TRP A 203 2.79 4.69 -31.06
N ALA A 204 3.12 4.96 -32.34
CA ALA A 204 2.11 5.04 -33.38
C ALA A 204 1.34 3.72 -33.54
N GLY A 205 2.03 2.58 -33.53
CA GLY A 205 1.38 1.27 -33.56
C GLY A 205 0.42 1.03 -32.39
N LEU A 206 0.81 1.40 -31.17
CA LEU A 206 -0.06 1.33 -29.98
C LEU A 206 -1.24 2.28 -30.07
N PHE A 207 -1.03 3.49 -30.58
CA PHE A 207 -2.07 4.50 -30.73
C PHE A 207 -3.16 4.04 -31.71
N PHE A 208 -2.76 3.56 -32.89
CA PHE A 208 -3.71 3.13 -33.90
C PHE A 208 -4.39 1.80 -33.56
N SER A 209 -3.70 0.87 -32.89
CA SER A 209 -4.32 -0.37 -32.42
C SER A 209 -5.36 -0.15 -31.31
N ARG A 210 -5.17 0.84 -30.42
CA ARG A 210 -6.15 1.18 -29.37
C ARG A 210 -7.38 1.93 -29.89
N GLY A 211 -7.33 2.48 -31.10
CA GLY A 211 -8.50 3.03 -31.80
C GLY A 211 -9.33 1.96 -32.53
N ALA A 212 -8.88 0.69 -32.53
CA ALA A 212 -9.62 -0.44 -33.08
C ALA A 212 -10.86 -0.78 -32.23
N PRO A 213 -11.92 -1.37 -32.83
CA PRO A 213 -13.19 -1.55 -32.16
C PRO A 213 -13.04 -2.61 -31.07
N ASP A 214 -13.37 -2.26 -29.83
CA ASP A 214 -13.41 -3.20 -28.72
C ASP A 214 -14.44 -4.31 -29.03
N THR A 215 -13.98 -5.56 -29.14
CA THR A 215 -14.84 -6.73 -29.39
C THR A 215 -15.29 -7.43 -28.12
N GLY A 216 -15.00 -6.85 -26.94
CA GLY A 216 -15.65 -7.23 -25.70
C GLY A 216 -14.85 -6.88 -24.44
N GLY A 217 -15.36 -5.90 -23.70
CA GLY A 217 -15.27 -5.82 -22.24
C GLY A 217 -13.88 -5.54 -21.67
N GLU A 218 -13.72 -4.34 -21.10
CA GLU A 218 -12.62 -3.90 -20.25
C GLU A 218 -12.08 -5.01 -19.31
N ARG A 219 -10.99 -5.65 -19.71
CA ARG A 219 -10.05 -6.35 -18.83
C ARG A 219 -8.64 -6.05 -19.29
N GLY A 220 -7.99 -5.11 -18.61
CA GLY A 220 -6.57 -4.81 -18.82
C GLY A 220 -5.69 -6.02 -18.52
N ALA A 221 -4.64 -6.18 -19.35
CA ALA A 221 -3.35 -6.85 -19.17
C ALA A 221 -3.21 -8.23 -18.46
N ALA A 222 -4.26 -8.82 -17.87
CA ALA A 222 -4.19 -10.08 -17.13
C ALA A 222 -5.18 -11.12 -17.68
N ALA A 223 -4.94 -11.61 -18.91
CA ALA A 223 -5.71 -12.76 -19.41
C ALA A 223 -4.99 -13.53 -20.54
N LEU A 224 -3.78 -14.03 -20.31
CA LEU A 224 -3.36 -15.29 -20.92
C LEU A 224 -4.10 -16.43 -20.21
N GLY A 225 -5.40 -16.64 -20.48
CA GLY A 225 -6.07 -17.79 -19.87
C GLY A 225 -7.60 -17.87 -19.82
N ALA A 226 -8.38 -17.07 -20.54
CA ALA A 226 -9.83 -17.27 -20.55
C ALA A 226 -10.43 -17.21 -21.96
N LEU A 227 -10.61 -18.38 -22.57
CA LEU A 227 -11.49 -18.57 -23.73
C LEU A 227 -12.93 -18.49 -23.24
N THR A 228 -13.56 -17.32 -23.38
CA THR A 228 -15.02 -17.20 -23.32
C THR A 228 -15.55 -16.79 -24.68
N THR A 229 -16.61 -17.46 -25.12
CA THR A 229 -17.29 -17.25 -26.40
C THR A 229 -17.94 -15.85 -26.46
N PRO A 230 -17.69 -15.05 -27.53
CA PRO A 230 -18.34 -13.76 -27.68
C PRO A 230 -19.80 -13.94 -28.14
N GLN A 231 -20.76 -13.36 -27.41
CA GLN A 231 -22.12 -13.18 -27.91
C GLN A 231 -22.23 -11.82 -28.62
N GLY A 232 -22.65 -11.84 -29.90
CA GLY A 232 -23.17 -10.65 -30.59
C GLY A 232 -22.14 -9.76 -31.31
N GLN A 233 -21.10 -10.32 -31.93
CA GLN A 233 -20.17 -9.51 -32.73
C GLN A 233 -20.78 -9.14 -34.08
N ARG A 234 -21.00 -7.84 -34.32
CA ARG A 234 -21.22 -7.28 -35.67
C ARG A 234 -19.95 -7.54 -36.49
N ALA A 235 -20.11 -8.05 -37.72
CA ALA A 235 -18.99 -8.18 -38.64
C ALA A 235 -18.35 -6.81 -38.90
N LEU A 236 -17.06 -6.67 -38.57
CA LEU A 236 -16.29 -5.48 -38.85
C LEU A 236 -15.98 -5.42 -40.35
N THR A 237 -16.06 -4.23 -40.93
CA THR A 237 -15.60 -3.99 -42.30
C THR A 237 -14.08 -4.09 -42.39
N GLY A 238 -13.53 -4.36 -43.57
CA GLY A 238 -12.06 -4.40 -43.77
C GLY A 238 -11.38 -3.10 -43.32
N ARG A 239 -12.06 -1.96 -43.48
CA ARG A 239 -11.59 -0.66 -43.01
C ARG A 239 -11.60 -0.55 -41.49
N GLU A 240 -12.65 -1.02 -40.82
CA GLU A 240 -12.72 -1.03 -39.35
C GLU A 240 -11.71 -1.99 -38.72
N VAL A 241 -11.34 -3.06 -39.42
CA VAL A 241 -10.26 -3.97 -39.00
C VAL A 241 -8.89 -3.31 -39.18
N ALA A 242 -8.67 -2.61 -40.30
CA ALA A 242 -7.38 -1.99 -40.59
C ALA A 242 -7.12 -0.71 -39.77
N CYS A 243 -8.17 0.08 -39.52
CA CYS A 243 -8.06 1.45 -39.02
C CYS A 243 -9.07 1.78 -37.91
N GLY A 244 -9.71 0.78 -37.32
CA GLY A 244 -10.62 1.02 -36.22
C GLY A 244 -11.75 1.98 -36.54
N ARG A 245 -11.99 2.91 -35.60
CA ARG A 245 -13.02 3.94 -35.73
C ARG A 245 -12.44 5.32 -36.05
N PHE A 246 -11.22 5.40 -36.59
CA PHE A 246 -10.67 6.68 -37.05
C PHE A 246 -11.40 7.20 -38.28
N LEU A 247 -11.41 8.53 -38.46
CA LEU A 247 -11.79 9.13 -39.73
C LEU A 247 -10.91 8.56 -40.87
N PRO A 248 -11.49 8.31 -42.06
CA PRO A 248 -10.74 7.78 -43.20
C PRO A 248 -9.45 8.56 -43.50
N GLU A 249 -9.48 9.89 -43.44
CA GLU A 249 -8.32 10.72 -43.74
C GLU A 249 -7.17 10.51 -42.74
N ILE A 250 -7.49 10.26 -41.47
CA ILE A 250 -6.49 9.99 -40.42
C ILE A 250 -5.91 8.59 -40.57
N CYS A 251 -6.75 7.62 -40.95
CA CYS A 251 -6.33 6.27 -41.29
C CYS A 251 -5.32 6.28 -42.46
N ASP A 252 -5.64 6.99 -43.55
CA ASP A 252 -4.80 7.06 -44.74
C ASP A 252 -3.43 7.70 -44.45
N ILE A 253 -3.42 8.75 -43.63
CA ILE A 253 -2.18 9.39 -43.15
C ILE A 253 -1.31 8.38 -42.39
N TYR A 254 -1.90 7.65 -41.45
CA TYR A 254 -1.14 6.69 -40.67
C TYR A 254 -0.59 5.54 -41.49
N GLN A 255 -1.40 4.96 -42.38
CA GLN A 255 -0.93 3.87 -43.24
C GLN A 255 0.25 4.34 -44.09
N THR A 256 0.13 5.51 -44.71
CA THR A 256 1.21 6.10 -45.53
C THR A 256 2.49 6.32 -44.71
N VAL A 257 2.36 6.91 -43.53
CA VAL A 257 3.48 7.17 -42.62
C VAL A 257 4.11 5.86 -42.11
N ALA A 258 3.29 4.90 -41.71
CA ALA A 258 3.75 3.64 -41.14
C ALA A 258 4.48 2.78 -42.19
N GLU A 259 4.04 2.84 -43.44
CA GLU A 259 4.71 2.19 -44.59
C GLU A 259 6.03 2.88 -44.95
N ARG A 260 6.06 4.22 -44.97
CA ARG A 260 7.26 4.98 -45.36
C ARG A 260 8.29 5.13 -44.25
N GLY A 261 7.86 5.10 -42.99
CA GLY A 261 8.70 5.41 -41.83
C GLY A 261 9.02 6.90 -41.67
N GLU A 262 8.39 7.77 -42.47
CA GLU A 262 8.68 9.21 -42.54
C GLU A 262 7.39 10.03 -42.60
N ALA A 263 7.46 11.28 -42.14
CA ALA A 263 6.33 12.20 -42.21
C ALA A 263 6.13 12.72 -43.63
N THR A 264 4.87 12.87 -44.05
CA THR A 264 4.54 13.64 -45.26
C THR A 264 4.06 15.05 -44.88
N PRO A 265 4.21 16.06 -45.75
CA PRO A 265 3.70 17.41 -45.48
C PRO A 265 2.21 17.42 -45.14
N GLU A 266 1.41 16.58 -45.80
CA GLU A 266 -0.02 16.44 -45.53
C GLU A 266 -0.28 15.86 -44.12
N ALA A 267 0.50 14.86 -43.71
CA ALA A 267 0.41 14.29 -42.37
C ALA A 267 0.73 15.34 -41.30
N VAL A 268 1.81 16.11 -41.50
CA VAL A 268 2.26 17.16 -40.57
C VAL A 268 1.19 18.24 -40.43
N GLU A 269 0.67 18.75 -41.54
CA GLU A 269 -0.37 19.77 -41.54
C GLU A 269 -1.63 19.31 -40.81
N ARG A 270 -2.09 18.09 -41.09
CA ARG A 270 -3.30 17.52 -40.47
C ARG A 270 -3.13 17.29 -38.96
N LEU A 271 -2.01 16.75 -38.54
CA LEU A 271 -1.71 16.55 -37.11
C LEU A 271 -1.61 17.90 -36.37
N ARG A 272 -1.10 18.95 -37.03
CA ARG A 272 -1.02 20.30 -36.47
C ARG A 272 -2.37 20.98 -36.35
N GLN A 273 -3.27 20.83 -37.32
CA GLN A 273 -4.65 21.33 -37.25
C GLN A 273 -5.41 20.81 -36.01
N SER A 274 -5.03 19.60 -35.57
CA SER A 274 -5.53 18.90 -34.39
C SER A 274 -4.72 19.15 -33.11
N SER A 275 -3.81 20.15 -33.12
CA SER A 275 -2.87 20.40 -32.03
C SER A 275 -2.90 21.85 -31.53
N PRO A 276 -2.55 22.11 -30.25
CA PRO A 276 -2.49 23.46 -29.67
C PRO A 276 -1.63 24.46 -30.45
N ILE A 277 -0.60 24.02 -31.17
CA ILE A 277 0.22 24.88 -32.05
C ILE A 277 -0.61 25.64 -33.09
N SER A 278 -1.74 25.09 -33.56
CA SER A 278 -2.65 25.76 -34.52
C SER A 278 -3.47 26.91 -33.92
N VAL A 279 -3.54 26.99 -32.58
CA VAL A 279 -4.35 27.97 -31.85
C VAL A 279 -3.51 28.81 -30.88
N GLN A 280 -2.20 28.87 -31.11
CA GLN A 280 -1.30 29.72 -30.36
C GLN A 280 -1.83 31.17 -30.30
N GLY A 281 -1.79 31.78 -29.11
CA GLY A 281 -2.31 33.14 -28.89
C GLY A 281 -3.81 33.23 -28.57
N ARG A 282 -4.58 32.15 -28.74
CA ARG A 282 -6.03 32.13 -28.45
C ARG A 282 -6.38 31.60 -27.07
N ILE A 283 -5.51 30.80 -26.46
CA ILE A 283 -5.73 30.26 -25.11
C ILE A 283 -5.43 31.36 -24.09
N LYS A 284 -6.49 31.96 -23.54
CA LYS A 284 -6.43 33.02 -22.51
C LYS A 284 -6.87 32.53 -21.13
N THR A 285 -7.22 31.24 -21.04
CA THR A 285 -7.72 30.59 -19.83
C THR A 285 -6.57 30.28 -18.88
N PRO A 286 -6.69 30.54 -17.57
CA PRO A 286 -5.77 30.04 -16.57
C PRO A 286 -5.51 28.54 -16.74
N THR A 287 -4.24 28.14 -16.82
CA THR A 287 -3.83 26.77 -17.12
C THR A 287 -2.85 26.22 -16.09
N LEU A 288 -3.16 25.05 -15.52
CA LEU A 288 -2.18 24.21 -14.80
C LEU A 288 -1.76 23.06 -15.73
N LEU A 289 -0.51 23.08 -16.21
CA LEU A 289 0.05 22.02 -17.04
C LEU A 289 0.76 21.01 -16.15
N ILE A 290 0.40 19.73 -16.23
CA ILE A 290 1.09 18.67 -15.48
C ILE A 290 1.70 17.66 -16.44
N GLN A 291 3.00 17.37 -16.33
CA GLN A 291 3.73 16.52 -17.25
C GLN A 291 4.55 15.47 -16.52
N GLY A 292 4.64 14.28 -17.12
CA GLY A 292 5.40 13.17 -16.58
C GLY A 292 6.88 13.26 -16.94
N LEU A 293 7.76 12.99 -15.97
CA LEU A 293 9.21 12.88 -16.16
C LEU A 293 9.61 11.68 -17.03
N HIS A 294 8.78 10.64 -17.06
CA HIS A 294 8.98 9.38 -17.82
C HIS A 294 8.10 9.33 -19.07
N ASP A 295 7.71 10.48 -19.64
CA ASP A 295 6.83 10.50 -20.82
C ASP A 295 7.64 10.58 -22.12
N SER A 296 7.85 9.44 -22.78
CA SER A 296 8.54 9.39 -24.07
C SER A 296 7.60 9.67 -25.24
N LEU A 297 6.27 9.58 -25.06
CA LEU A 297 5.29 9.92 -26.09
C LEU A 297 5.19 11.44 -26.23
N PHE A 298 4.94 12.12 -25.11
CA PHE A 298 4.89 13.57 -24.99
C PHE A 298 5.93 14.06 -23.97
N PRO A 299 7.19 14.24 -24.39
CA PRO A 299 8.24 14.76 -23.52
C PRO A 299 7.94 16.14 -22.91
N LEU A 300 8.72 16.53 -21.89
CA LEU A 300 8.54 17.81 -21.16
C LEU A 300 8.55 19.04 -22.07
N GLU A 301 9.18 18.93 -23.24
CA GLU A 301 9.21 19.91 -24.33
C GLU A 301 7.82 20.37 -24.76
N HIS A 302 6.83 19.48 -24.75
CA HIS A 302 5.46 19.85 -25.11
C HIS A 302 4.76 20.65 -24.01
N ALA A 303 4.95 20.30 -22.74
CA ALA A 303 4.43 21.10 -21.63
C ALA A 303 5.11 22.48 -21.59
N ASP A 304 6.43 22.55 -21.82
CA ASP A 304 7.17 23.80 -21.91
C ASP A 304 6.73 24.69 -23.09
N ALA A 305 6.46 24.09 -24.25
CA ALA A 305 5.94 24.81 -25.41
C ALA A 305 4.53 25.36 -25.16
N ASN A 306 3.62 24.54 -24.60
CA ASN A 306 2.30 24.99 -24.15
C ASN A 306 2.42 26.13 -23.13
N ALA A 307 3.26 25.97 -22.10
CA ALA A 307 3.42 26.96 -21.04
C ALA A 307 3.87 28.32 -21.59
N ARG A 308 4.87 28.33 -22.48
CA ARG A 308 5.35 29.56 -23.13
C ARG A 308 4.31 30.19 -24.04
N ALA A 309 3.61 29.37 -24.83
CA ALA A 309 2.57 29.84 -25.75
C ALA A 309 1.38 30.49 -25.02
N ILE A 310 0.96 29.90 -23.90
CA ILE A 310 -0.15 30.41 -23.07
C ILE A 310 0.29 31.62 -22.26
N ALA A 311 1.47 31.57 -21.62
CA ALA A 311 1.98 32.71 -20.86
C ALA A 311 2.17 33.96 -21.74
N ALA A 312 2.49 33.79 -23.03
CA ALA A 312 2.59 34.88 -24.00
C ALA A 312 1.25 35.62 -24.24
N THR A 313 0.10 35.03 -23.90
CA THR A 313 -1.21 35.71 -23.97
C THR A 313 -1.53 36.55 -22.73
N GLY A 314 -0.68 36.46 -21.69
CA GLY A 314 -0.93 37.05 -20.38
C GLY A 314 -1.78 36.18 -19.45
N ALA A 315 -2.17 34.97 -19.89
CA ALA A 315 -2.89 34.03 -19.05
C ALA A 315 -1.99 33.47 -17.92
N PRO A 316 -2.53 33.27 -16.70
CA PRO A 316 -1.81 32.58 -15.62
C PRO A 316 -1.48 31.13 -16.00
N VAL A 317 -0.22 30.73 -15.79
CA VAL A 317 0.25 29.37 -16.05
C VAL A 317 1.04 28.85 -14.86
N GLN A 318 0.74 27.63 -14.44
CA GLN A 318 1.58 26.82 -13.54
C GLN A 318 2.04 25.55 -14.25
N VAL A 319 3.23 25.06 -13.90
CA VAL A 319 3.80 23.84 -14.47
C VAL A 319 4.15 22.84 -13.36
N ALA A 320 3.51 21.67 -13.44
CA ALA A 320 3.67 20.42 -12.72
C ALA A 320 4.63 19.41 -13.36
N TRP A 321 5.77 19.00 -12.80
CA TRP A 321 6.46 17.77 -13.25
C TRP A 321 6.35 16.68 -12.19
N PHE A 322 5.95 15.48 -12.58
CA PHE A 322 5.76 14.35 -11.64
C PHE A 322 6.49 13.09 -12.09
N ASP A 323 6.76 12.20 -11.14
CA ASP A 323 7.36 10.89 -11.34
C ASP A 323 6.36 9.92 -11.98
N GLY A 324 6.05 10.17 -13.24
CA GLY A 324 5.19 9.31 -14.05
C GLY A 324 5.26 9.67 -15.52
N GLY A 325 4.32 9.16 -16.31
CA GLY A 325 4.24 9.38 -17.75
C GLY A 325 3.55 8.22 -18.46
N HIS A 326 3.49 8.27 -19.79
CA HIS A 326 2.95 7.16 -20.58
C HIS A 326 3.80 5.88 -20.51
N ASP A 327 5.07 5.99 -20.12
CA ASP A 327 6.00 4.88 -20.01
C ASP A 327 6.08 4.30 -18.59
N GLY A 328 5.31 4.80 -17.61
CA GLY A 328 5.27 4.29 -16.24
C GLY A 328 5.69 5.33 -15.18
N GLY A 329 6.13 4.86 -14.00
CA GLY A 329 6.49 5.67 -12.82
C GLY A 329 5.54 5.43 -11.62
N ASP A 330 5.69 6.22 -10.55
CA ASP A 330 4.82 6.14 -9.35
C ASP A 330 3.41 6.67 -9.61
N GLY A 331 3.26 7.55 -10.62
CA GLY A 331 1.96 8.06 -11.07
C GLY A 331 1.37 9.15 -10.17
N GLU A 332 1.78 9.22 -8.90
CA GLU A 332 1.47 10.29 -7.94
C GLU A 332 -0.01 10.70 -7.90
N ILE A 333 -0.90 9.72 -8.02
CA ILE A 333 -2.33 9.94 -8.27
C ILE A 333 -2.93 10.91 -7.25
N ASP A 334 -2.68 10.72 -5.96
CA ASP A 334 -3.26 11.58 -4.92
C ASP A 334 -2.76 13.02 -4.99
N TRP A 335 -1.46 13.22 -5.21
CA TRP A 335 -0.88 14.55 -5.37
C TRP A 335 -1.39 15.28 -6.62
N LEU A 336 -1.52 14.56 -7.75
CA LEU A 336 -2.10 15.11 -8.98
C LEU A 336 -3.55 15.57 -8.77
N HIS A 337 -4.34 14.78 -8.04
CA HIS A 337 -5.71 15.12 -7.71
C HIS A 337 -5.79 16.34 -6.78
N GLU A 338 -4.98 16.38 -5.72
CA GLU A 338 -4.93 17.52 -4.80
C GLU A 338 -4.57 18.82 -5.52
N ARG A 339 -3.58 18.76 -6.43
CA ARG A 339 -3.22 19.89 -7.31
C ARG A 339 -4.37 20.34 -8.20
N THR A 340 -5.05 19.40 -8.83
CA THR A 340 -6.19 19.68 -9.71
C THR A 340 -7.35 20.32 -8.94
N ILE A 341 -7.68 19.80 -7.76
CA ILE A 341 -8.72 20.36 -6.87
C ILE A 341 -8.32 21.76 -6.41
N ALA A 342 -7.09 21.96 -5.93
CA ALA A 342 -6.62 23.27 -5.46
C ALA A 342 -6.68 24.34 -6.58
N TRP A 343 -6.31 23.96 -7.81
CA TRP A 343 -6.40 24.82 -8.98
C TRP A 343 -7.85 25.22 -9.30
N PHE A 344 -8.75 24.24 -9.36
CA PHE A 344 -10.16 24.52 -9.62
C PHE A 344 -10.84 25.26 -8.46
N ASP A 345 -10.48 25.00 -7.21
CA ASP A 345 -11.05 25.71 -6.06
C ASP A 345 -10.74 27.21 -6.17
N HIS A 346 -9.50 27.56 -6.52
CA HIS A 346 -9.11 28.95 -6.71
C HIS A 346 -9.87 29.64 -7.86
N TRP A 347 -9.88 29.05 -9.06
CA TRP A 347 -10.46 29.71 -10.24
C TRP A 347 -11.98 29.57 -10.35
N LEU A 348 -12.51 28.40 -9.98
CA LEU A 348 -13.92 28.07 -10.13
C LEU A 348 -14.73 28.36 -8.87
N LYS A 349 -14.27 28.08 -7.65
CA LYS A 349 -15.09 28.41 -6.45
C LYS A 349 -15.00 29.89 -6.08
N ARG A 350 -13.88 30.57 -6.39
CA ARG A 350 -13.57 31.97 -6.06
C ARG A 350 -13.55 32.24 -4.55
N ASP A 351 -12.96 31.33 -3.78
CA ASP A 351 -12.62 31.63 -2.39
C ASP A 351 -11.47 32.66 -2.41
N GLY A 352 -11.79 33.90 -2.03
CA GLY A 352 -10.97 35.11 -2.23
C GLY A 352 -9.67 35.20 -1.42
N GLY A 353 -8.83 34.17 -1.43
CA GLY A 353 -7.44 34.26 -0.98
C GLY A 353 -6.57 34.94 -2.04
N ALA A 354 -5.86 36.00 -1.67
CA ALA A 354 -4.92 36.69 -2.56
C ALA A 354 -3.73 35.77 -2.88
N GLY A 355 -3.66 35.25 -4.11
CA GLY A 355 -2.55 34.46 -4.66
C GLY A 355 -3.02 33.23 -5.43
N ILE A 356 -2.36 32.90 -6.55
CA ILE A 356 -2.54 31.61 -7.24
C ILE A 356 -2.08 30.51 -6.26
N PRO A 357 -2.85 29.43 -6.04
CA PRO A 357 -2.47 28.37 -5.10
C PRO A 357 -1.19 27.69 -5.54
N GLY A 358 -0.26 27.45 -4.62
CA GLY A 358 0.99 26.74 -4.90
C GLY A 358 2.05 27.57 -5.64
N SER A 359 3.13 26.90 -6.02
CA SER A 359 4.27 27.52 -6.68
C SER A 359 4.08 27.59 -8.21
N ALA A 360 4.75 28.52 -8.89
CA ALA A 360 4.62 28.64 -10.35
C ALA A 360 5.18 27.40 -11.09
N PHE A 361 6.12 26.72 -10.45
CA PHE A 361 6.69 25.47 -10.93
C PHE A 361 7.01 24.53 -9.78
N GLU A 362 6.65 23.27 -9.95
CA GLU A 362 6.95 22.21 -8.99
C GLU A 362 7.41 20.94 -9.72
N VAL A 363 8.36 20.21 -9.13
CA VAL A 363 8.91 18.97 -9.70
C VAL A 363 9.11 17.91 -8.64
N SER A 364 8.68 16.69 -8.93
CA SER A 364 8.89 15.53 -8.06
C SER A 364 10.33 15.03 -8.14
N ARG A 365 10.92 14.80 -6.97
CA ARG A 365 12.29 14.33 -6.78
C ARG A 365 12.33 13.14 -5.84
N ASP A 366 13.33 12.29 -6.04
CA ASP A 366 13.60 11.20 -5.11
C ASP A 366 14.10 11.73 -3.76
N GLY A 367 13.29 11.54 -2.71
CA GLY A 367 13.63 11.83 -1.31
C GLY A 367 14.33 10.67 -0.60
N GLY A 368 14.63 9.59 -1.32
CA GLY A 368 15.19 8.37 -0.77
C GLY A 368 14.12 7.38 -0.36
N ARG A 369 14.40 6.58 0.67
CA ARG A 369 13.48 5.56 1.18
C ARG A 369 13.15 5.81 2.63
N ASP A 370 11.88 5.68 2.97
CA ASP A 370 11.41 5.74 4.35
C ASP A 370 12.08 4.60 5.17
N PRO A 371 12.75 4.90 6.29
CA PRO A 371 13.51 3.89 7.04
C PRO A 371 12.66 2.73 7.59
N GLY A 372 11.37 2.97 7.87
CA GLY A 372 10.47 1.97 8.45
C GLY A 372 9.82 1.07 7.41
N THR A 373 9.22 1.67 6.39
CA THR A 373 8.46 0.99 5.33
C THR A 373 9.33 0.58 4.14
N ARG A 374 10.55 1.14 4.02
CA ARG A 374 11.47 1.03 2.87
C ARG A 374 10.86 1.47 1.54
N ARG A 375 9.70 2.12 1.57
CA ARG A 375 9.04 2.70 0.40
C ARG A 375 9.80 3.93 -0.04
N ARG A 376 9.83 4.17 -1.35
CA ARG A 376 10.40 5.39 -1.91
C ARG A 376 9.57 6.58 -1.44
N VAL A 377 10.24 7.67 -1.09
CA VAL A 377 9.61 8.93 -0.68
C VAL A 377 9.84 9.91 -1.81
N LEU A 378 8.77 10.47 -2.36
CA LEU A 378 8.85 11.54 -3.33
C LEU A 378 8.73 12.89 -2.63
N LEU A 379 9.57 13.84 -3.01
CA LEU A 379 9.56 15.21 -2.53
C LEU A 379 9.22 16.14 -3.69
N HIS A 380 8.39 17.15 -3.45
CA HIS A 380 8.01 18.12 -4.46
C HIS A 380 8.83 19.39 -4.30
N ALA A 381 9.88 19.55 -5.10
CA ALA A 381 10.66 20.79 -5.12
C ALA A 381 9.86 21.89 -5.82
N GLU A 382 9.91 23.11 -5.27
CA GLU A 382 9.06 24.21 -5.72
C GLU A 382 9.87 25.48 -6.06
N SER A 383 9.33 26.28 -6.98
CA SER A 383 9.89 27.57 -7.40
C SER A 383 8.78 28.58 -7.71
N ALA A 384 8.97 29.82 -7.25
CA ALA A 384 8.05 30.93 -7.50
C ALA A 384 7.97 31.35 -8.99
N ARG A 385 8.86 30.85 -9.85
CA ARG A 385 8.85 31.05 -11.30
C ARG A 385 9.15 29.75 -12.01
N TYR A 386 8.50 29.54 -13.15
CA TYR A 386 8.85 28.46 -14.08
C TYR A 386 10.17 28.80 -14.79
N PRO A 387 11.25 28.00 -14.61
CA PRO A 387 12.56 28.29 -15.20
C PRO A 387 12.62 27.96 -16.70
N GLY A 388 11.61 27.24 -17.23
CA GLY A 388 11.67 26.66 -18.57
C GLY A 388 12.74 25.56 -18.68
N LEU A 389 12.83 24.94 -19.85
CA LEU A 389 13.81 23.87 -20.08
C LEU A 389 15.26 24.37 -20.25
N GLY A 390 15.47 25.69 -20.29
CA GLY A 390 16.80 26.29 -20.31
C GLY A 390 17.44 26.46 -18.93
N GLY A 391 16.68 26.20 -17.85
CA GLY A 391 17.11 26.46 -16.47
C GLY A 391 17.25 27.95 -16.14
N THR A 392 17.64 28.24 -14.90
CA THR A 392 18.01 29.60 -14.46
C THR A 392 19.48 29.90 -14.69
N GLU A 393 20.31 28.86 -14.80
CA GLU A 393 21.75 28.91 -15.04
C GLU A 393 22.12 27.81 -16.05
N ARG A 394 23.20 28.01 -16.81
CA ARG A 394 23.79 26.98 -17.66
C ARG A 394 25.22 26.70 -17.22
N ARG A 395 25.58 25.43 -17.15
CA ARG A 395 26.94 24.97 -16.86
C ARG A 395 27.47 24.15 -18.02
N THR A 396 28.77 24.19 -18.25
CA THR A 396 29.41 23.37 -19.28
C THR A 396 30.22 22.27 -18.60
N VAL A 397 29.91 21.02 -18.92
CA VAL A 397 30.64 19.83 -18.47
C VAL A 397 31.50 19.34 -19.63
N PRO A 398 32.85 19.39 -19.52
CA PRO A 398 33.71 18.89 -20.58
C PRO A 398 33.48 17.40 -20.84
N LEU A 399 33.40 17.02 -22.12
CA LEU A 399 33.33 15.63 -22.56
C LEU A 399 34.60 15.29 -23.33
N THR A 400 35.03 14.04 -23.21
CA THR A 400 36.23 13.54 -23.89
C THR A 400 35.98 12.19 -24.52
N GLY A 401 36.64 11.93 -25.65
CA GLY A 401 36.59 10.67 -26.36
C GLY A 401 37.13 10.84 -27.79
N PRO A 402 37.78 9.82 -28.36
CA PRO A 402 38.21 9.85 -29.75
C PRO A 402 37.01 9.81 -30.71
N GLU A 403 37.25 10.13 -31.98
CA GLU A 403 36.29 9.83 -33.04
C GLU A 403 36.00 8.32 -33.09
N GLN A 404 34.73 7.95 -33.20
CA GLN A 404 34.26 6.57 -33.18
C GLN A 404 33.41 6.29 -34.41
N ARG A 405 33.68 5.18 -35.08
CA ARG A 405 32.85 4.66 -36.17
C ARG A 405 31.70 3.84 -35.60
N VAL A 406 30.50 4.09 -36.10
CA VAL A 406 29.28 3.35 -35.75
C VAL A 406 28.61 2.84 -37.01
N ALA A 407 28.09 1.62 -36.95
CA ALA A 407 27.38 1.00 -38.05
C ALA A 407 25.87 1.02 -37.80
N ASN A 408 25.09 1.34 -38.84
CA ASN A 408 23.70 0.95 -38.93
C ASN A 408 23.65 -0.47 -39.53
N PRO A 409 23.15 -1.48 -38.79
CA PRO A 409 23.06 -2.84 -39.32
C PRO A 409 21.99 -2.94 -40.42
N PRO A 410 22.07 -3.93 -41.33
CA PRO A 410 21.02 -4.19 -42.31
C PRO A 410 19.65 -4.37 -41.66
N GLY A 411 18.63 -3.67 -42.16
CA GLY A 411 17.27 -3.69 -41.61
C GLY A 411 17.15 -3.14 -40.17
N GLY A 412 18.14 -2.38 -39.70
CA GLY A 412 18.15 -1.79 -38.36
C GLY A 412 18.16 -2.81 -37.21
N SER A 413 18.53 -4.07 -37.49
CA SER A 413 18.44 -5.20 -36.55
C SER A 413 19.78 -5.91 -36.36
N PRO A 414 20.21 -6.23 -35.13
CA PRO A 414 19.52 -5.99 -33.86
C PRO A 414 19.53 -4.51 -33.45
N SER A 415 18.46 -4.06 -32.80
CA SER A 415 18.27 -2.67 -32.37
C SER A 415 18.56 -2.46 -30.88
N SER A 416 19.15 -1.32 -30.52
CA SER A 416 19.28 -0.92 -29.11
C SER A 416 17.91 -0.70 -28.45
N ILE A 417 17.83 -0.82 -27.12
CA ILE A 417 16.57 -0.66 -26.36
C ILE A 417 16.80 0.44 -25.30
N SER A 418 16.09 1.57 -25.44
CA SER A 418 16.07 2.66 -24.44
C SER A 418 14.86 2.57 -23.52
N SER A 419 13.67 2.37 -24.11
CA SER A 419 12.40 2.18 -23.42
C SER A 419 11.50 1.26 -24.23
N VAL A 420 10.55 0.60 -23.58
CA VAL A 420 9.52 -0.19 -24.25
C VAL A 420 8.15 0.34 -23.84
N PRO A 421 7.47 1.09 -24.72
CA PRO A 421 6.13 1.62 -24.46
C PRO A 421 5.15 0.55 -23.95
N GLY A 422 4.46 0.82 -22.84
CA GLY A 422 3.44 -0.08 -22.29
C GLY A 422 3.96 -1.29 -21.49
N PHE A 423 5.27 -1.49 -21.39
CA PHE A 423 5.92 -2.52 -20.53
C PHE A 423 6.74 -1.90 -19.39
N GLY A 424 6.52 -0.61 -19.12
CA GLY A 424 7.21 0.19 -18.11
C GLY A 424 7.19 -0.39 -16.70
N GLU A 425 6.13 -1.06 -16.26
CA GLU A 425 6.14 -1.71 -14.94
C GLU A 425 7.00 -2.98 -14.89
N LEU A 426 7.18 -3.68 -16.02
CA LEU A 426 7.96 -4.93 -16.10
C LEU A 426 9.46 -4.65 -16.23
N LEU A 427 9.83 -3.52 -16.86
CA LEU A 427 11.23 -3.11 -17.09
C LEU A 427 11.66 -1.87 -16.30
N GLY A 428 10.75 -1.09 -15.72
CA GLY A 428 11.02 0.21 -15.07
C GLY A 428 11.76 0.12 -13.74
N ASN A 429 11.99 -1.09 -13.21
CA ASN A 429 12.98 -1.30 -12.14
C ASN A 429 14.42 -1.43 -12.68
N LEU A 430 14.59 -1.45 -14.00
CA LEU A 430 15.85 -1.49 -14.71
C LEU A 430 15.97 -0.20 -15.51
N ASN A 431 16.44 0.89 -14.91
CA ASN A 431 16.86 2.12 -15.61
C ASN A 431 18.10 1.89 -16.50
N SER A 432 18.25 0.70 -17.08
CA SER A 432 19.38 0.24 -17.86
C SER A 432 18.99 0.14 -19.32
N SER A 433 19.72 0.86 -20.18
CA SER A 433 19.59 0.74 -21.63
C SER A 433 20.42 -0.45 -22.14
N ILE A 434 20.00 -1.08 -23.25
CA ILE A 434 20.79 -2.10 -23.93
C ILE A 434 21.37 -1.48 -25.20
N THR A 435 22.70 -1.34 -25.24
CA THR A 435 23.45 -0.83 -26.39
C THR A 435 24.08 -1.98 -27.18
N MET A 436 23.93 -1.97 -28.50
CA MET A 436 24.53 -2.99 -29.36
C MET A 436 26.01 -2.70 -29.68
N PRO A 437 26.92 -3.70 -29.62
CA PRO A 437 28.32 -3.52 -29.98
C PRO A 437 28.50 -3.01 -31.41
N GLY A 438 29.39 -2.04 -31.62
CA GLY A 438 29.69 -1.47 -32.95
C GLY A 438 28.61 -0.53 -33.51
N GLN A 439 27.52 -0.30 -32.77
CA GLN A 439 26.41 0.58 -33.18
C GLN A 439 26.31 1.85 -32.33
N SER A 440 27.31 2.14 -31.50
CA SER A 440 27.27 3.26 -30.55
C SER A 440 28.61 3.98 -30.43
N ALA A 441 28.54 5.30 -30.26
CA ALA A 441 29.67 6.16 -29.92
C ALA A 441 29.42 6.77 -28.54
N SER A 442 30.40 6.71 -27.64
CA SER A 442 30.29 7.21 -26.27
C SER A 442 31.34 8.25 -25.94
N PHE A 443 30.94 9.32 -25.24
CA PHE A 443 31.82 10.39 -24.78
C PHE A 443 31.57 10.66 -23.30
N ASP A 444 32.63 10.63 -22.51
CA ASP A 444 32.55 10.67 -21.05
C ASP A 444 33.11 11.97 -20.47
N SER A 445 32.50 12.44 -19.39
CA SER A 445 33.09 13.47 -18.54
C SER A 445 34.17 12.89 -17.63
N ALA A 446 34.96 13.78 -17.03
CA ALA A 446 35.70 13.44 -15.81
C ALA A 446 34.70 13.14 -14.67
N PRO A 447 35.10 12.37 -13.65
CA PRO A 447 34.29 12.20 -12.44
C PRO A 447 33.92 13.55 -11.83
N LEU A 448 32.66 13.73 -11.48
CA LEU A 448 32.15 14.97 -10.89
C LEU A 448 32.79 15.21 -9.52
N THR A 449 33.26 16.43 -9.29
CA THR A 449 33.85 16.86 -8.01
C THR A 449 32.81 17.46 -7.05
N ALA A 450 31.62 17.77 -7.56
CA ALA A 450 30.47 18.28 -6.82
C ALA A 450 29.18 17.69 -7.44
N PRO A 451 28.10 17.51 -6.67
CA PRO A 451 26.85 17.02 -7.23
C PRO A 451 26.29 18.02 -8.24
N LEU A 452 25.70 17.50 -9.31
CA LEU A 452 25.15 18.28 -10.41
C LEU A 452 23.69 17.87 -10.64
N GLU A 453 22.79 18.80 -10.34
CA GLU A 453 21.37 18.67 -10.65
C GLU A 453 21.11 19.25 -12.04
N ILE A 454 20.69 18.42 -13.00
CA ILE A 454 20.26 18.87 -14.32
C ILE A 454 18.74 18.98 -14.30
N THR A 455 18.23 20.18 -14.58
CA THR A 455 16.78 20.45 -14.71
C THR A 455 16.51 21.14 -16.04
N GLY A 456 16.09 20.37 -17.06
CA GLY A 456 15.81 20.85 -18.42
C GLY A 456 16.60 20.10 -19.51
N ASN A 457 16.69 20.71 -20.71
CA ASN A 457 17.38 20.12 -21.85
C ASN A 457 18.89 20.39 -21.85
N ALA A 458 19.70 19.34 -21.76
CA ALA A 458 21.12 19.46 -22.07
C ALA A 458 21.35 19.58 -23.59
N THR A 459 22.43 20.25 -23.99
CA THR A 459 22.78 20.46 -25.41
C THR A 459 24.25 20.18 -25.67
N VAL A 460 24.53 19.56 -26.80
CA VAL A 460 25.90 19.21 -27.24
C VAL A 460 26.02 19.34 -28.75
N THR A 461 27.15 19.83 -29.24
CA THR A 461 27.44 19.85 -30.67
C THR A 461 28.37 18.69 -31.03
N VAL A 462 27.91 17.81 -31.90
CA VAL A 462 28.66 16.67 -32.42
C VAL A 462 28.93 16.86 -33.90
N ARG A 463 29.98 16.23 -34.39
CA ARG A 463 30.33 16.13 -35.80
C ARG A 463 29.98 14.73 -36.30
N VAL A 464 29.21 14.67 -37.38
CA VAL A 464 28.79 13.44 -38.04
C VAL A 464 29.40 13.39 -39.43
N ARG A 465 30.16 12.34 -39.72
CA ARG A 465 30.78 12.11 -41.03
C ARG A 465 30.22 10.83 -41.66
N ALA A 466 29.57 10.94 -42.81
CA ALA A 466 28.93 9.82 -43.49
C ALA A 466 29.93 9.09 -44.40
N GLU A 467 30.33 7.85 -44.04
CA GLU A 467 31.36 7.09 -44.77
C GLU A 467 30.78 6.17 -45.86
N GLY A 468 29.48 5.86 -45.83
CA GLY A 468 28.80 5.05 -46.86
C GLY A 468 28.70 3.56 -46.51
N ARG A 469 28.67 2.68 -47.52
CA ARG A 469 28.47 1.23 -47.35
C ARG A 469 29.79 0.55 -46.92
N PRO A 470 29.79 -0.43 -45.99
CA PRO A 470 31.01 -1.06 -45.47
C PRO A 470 31.92 -1.70 -46.52
N ASP A 471 31.37 -2.12 -47.65
CA ASP A 471 32.06 -2.87 -48.71
C ASP A 471 32.50 -2.01 -49.90
N ALA A 472 32.35 -0.68 -49.82
CA ALA A 472 32.94 0.23 -50.80
C ALA A 472 34.45 0.25 -50.56
N GLN A 473 35.15 -0.69 -51.18
CA GLN A 473 36.59 -0.83 -51.11
C GLN A 473 37.24 0.49 -51.48
N ASP A 474 38.13 0.99 -50.60
CA ASP A 474 38.92 2.19 -50.80
C ASP A 474 39.55 2.20 -52.21
N GLY A 475 38.90 2.86 -53.18
CA GLY A 475 39.54 3.35 -54.39
C GLY A 475 39.10 2.87 -55.77
N GLU A 476 38.20 1.89 -56.00
CA GLU A 476 38.05 1.36 -57.39
C GLU A 476 36.65 1.17 -58.00
N ASP A 477 35.54 1.32 -57.27
CA ASP A 477 34.19 1.23 -57.88
C ASP A 477 33.32 2.47 -57.60
N ALA A 478 33.81 3.65 -58.01
CA ALA A 478 32.95 4.80 -58.28
C ALA A 478 32.27 4.60 -59.65
N GLY A 479 31.42 3.57 -59.76
CA GLY A 479 30.59 3.32 -60.93
C GLY A 479 29.60 4.46 -61.13
N GLU A 480 29.49 4.92 -62.37
CA GLU A 480 28.51 5.90 -62.85
C GLU A 480 27.08 5.53 -62.40
N ALA A 481 26.62 6.16 -61.33
CA ALA A 481 25.20 6.29 -61.02
C ALA A 481 24.81 7.74 -61.31
N GLY A 482 24.36 7.97 -62.55
CA GLY A 482 23.67 9.20 -62.91
C GLY A 482 22.31 9.20 -62.23
N ASP A 483 22.22 9.91 -61.11
CA ASP A 483 21.04 10.61 -60.61
C ASP A 483 21.55 11.70 -59.66
N ALA A 484 21.03 12.92 -59.80
CA ALA A 484 21.50 14.08 -59.06
C ALA A 484 21.36 13.89 -57.52
N GLU A 485 22.47 14.08 -56.79
CA GLU A 485 22.54 15.22 -55.85
C GLU A 485 21.56 15.17 -54.66
N ALA A 486 21.56 14.09 -53.86
CA ALA A 486 20.82 14.03 -52.58
C ALA A 486 21.77 13.93 -51.36
N PRO A 487 21.58 14.75 -50.30
CA PRO A 487 22.37 14.65 -49.08
C PRO A 487 22.18 13.29 -48.40
N ARG A 488 23.25 12.73 -47.84
CA ARG A 488 23.19 11.45 -47.13
C ARG A 488 22.55 11.67 -45.76
N GLU A 489 21.46 10.97 -45.48
CA GLU A 489 20.81 11.07 -44.17
C GLU A 489 21.41 10.08 -43.17
N VAL A 490 21.67 10.57 -41.95
CA VAL A 490 22.13 9.76 -40.83
C VAL A 490 21.14 9.90 -39.68
N THR A 491 20.62 8.76 -39.21
CA THR A 491 19.75 8.67 -38.04
C THR A 491 20.54 8.21 -36.83
N LEU A 492 20.45 8.95 -35.73
CA LEU A 492 21.09 8.67 -34.46
C LEU A 492 20.10 8.82 -33.31
N PHE A 493 20.40 8.19 -32.18
CA PHE A 493 19.62 8.26 -30.95
C PHE A 493 20.55 8.64 -29.81
N ALA A 494 20.44 9.87 -29.34
CA ALA A 494 21.32 10.45 -28.32
C ALA A 494 20.73 10.26 -26.92
N ARG A 495 21.59 9.82 -25.99
CA ARG A 495 21.25 9.51 -24.59
C ARG A 495 22.26 10.17 -23.67
N LEU A 496 21.80 10.61 -22.50
CA LEU A 496 22.66 11.07 -21.42
C LEU A 496 22.52 10.11 -20.25
N GLU A 497 23.61 9.41 -19.91
CA GLU A 497 23.62 8.36 -18.90
C GLU A 497 24.46 8.78 -17.69
N ASP A 498 24.03 8.34 -16.51
CA ASP A 498 24.70 8.53 -15.23
C ASP A 498 25.52 7.28 -14.88
N VAL A 499 26.84 7.44 -14.80
CA VAL A 499 27.80 6.35 -14.61
C VAL A 499 28.46 6.47 -13.23
N ALA A 500 28.03 5.63 -12.28
CA ALA A 500 28.56 5.61 -10.91
C ALA A 500 29.99 5.02 -10.82
N GLY A 501 30.38 4.18 -11.76
CA GLY A 501 31.70 3.53 -11.83
C GLY A 501 31.75 2.45 -12.90
N ASP A 502 32.91 1.82 -13.09
CA ASP A 502 33.14 0.90 -14.23
C ASP A 502 32.41 -0.45 -14.12
N THR A 503 31.98 -0.84 -12.92
CA THR A 503 31.35 -2.14 -12.64
C THR A 503 29.83 -2.10 -12.57
N GLN A 504 29.24 -0.90 -12.43
CA GLN A 504 27.79 -0.73 -12.36
C GLN A 504 27.26 -0.36 -13.76
N PRO A 505 26.08 -0.88 -14.15
CA PRO A 505 25.44 -0.43 -15.39
C PRO A 505 25.19 1.08 -15.35
N ALA A 506 25.37 1.74 -16.49
CA ALA A 506 24.99 3.13 -16.63
C ALA A 506 23.47 3.27 -16.46
N VAL A 507 23.05 4.30 -15.72
CA VAL A 507 21.63 4.61 -15.49
C VAL A 507 21.19 5.60 -16.56
N LEU A 508 20.15 5.28 -17.31
CA LEU A 508 19.50 6.22 -18.24
C LEU A 508 18.36 6.93 -17.49
N PRO A 509 18.49 8.22 -17.14
CA PRO A 509 17.44 8.94 -16.44
C PRO A 509 16.12 8.89 -17.21
N ASN A 510 15.07 8.43 -16.53
CA ASN A 510 13.69 8.31 -17.03
C ASN A 510 13.51 7.50 -18.33
N GLY A 511 14.53 6.74 -18.78
CA GLY A 511 14.47 5.94 -20.01
C GLY A 511 14.32 6.75 -21.31
N LEU A 512 14.60 8.06 -21.29
CA LEU A 512 14.33 8.95 -22.44
C LEU A 512 15.50 8.98 -23.43
N VAL A 513 15.17 9.11 -24.72
CA VAL A 513 16.13 9.20 -25.83
C VAL A 513 15.78 10.32 -26.79
N ALA A 514 16.79 11.01 -27.31
CA ALA A 514 16.64 12.07 -28.32
C ALA A 514 16.94 11.51 -29.72
N PRO A 515 15.92 11.27 -30.56
CA PRO A 515 16.12 10.89 -31.95
C PRO A 515 16.63 12.09 -32.77
N VAL A 516 17.60 11.84 -33.63
CA VAL A 516 18.33 12.84 -34.40
C VAL A 516 18.40 12.35 -35.84
N LYS A 517 17.89 13.15 -36.78
CA LYS A 517 18.04 12.90 -38.22
C LYS A 517 18.84 14.04 -38.82
N VAL A 518 19.95 13.73 -39.48
CA VAL A 518 20.90 14.72 -40.00
C VAL A 518 21.07 14.52 -41.50
N ALA A 519 20.83 15.58 -42.27
CA ALA A 519 21.23 15.63 -43.67
C ALA A 519 22.72 16.02 -43.75
N VAL A 520 23.56 15.09 -44.18
CA VAL A 520 25.00 15.31 -44.35
C VAL A 520 25.26 15.82 -45.78
N PRO A 521 25.88 17.00 -45.94
CA PRO A 521 26.19 17.56 -47.25
C PRO A 521 27.27 16.75 -47.98
N GLU A 522 27.50 17.03 -49.25
CA GLU A 522 28.48 16.32 -50.09
C GLU A 522 29.92 16.39 -49.58
N SER A 523 30.26 17.41 -48.79
CA SER A 523 31.55 17.49 -48.07
C SER A 523 31.77 16.31 -47.11
N GLY A 524 30.74 15.50 -46.88
CA GLY A 524 30.76 14.27 -46.12
C GLY A 524 30.64 14.47 -44.61
N THR A 525 30.57 15.72 -44.13
CA THR A 525 30.59 16.06 -42.70
C THR A 525 29.56 17.14 -42.35
N ALA A 526 28.85 16.96 -41.24
CA ALA A 526 27.93 17.94 -40.68
C ALA A 526 28.17 18.12 -39.17
N ASP A 527 28.24 19.38 -38.71
CA ASP A 527 28.20 19.71 -37.28
C ASP A 527 26.75 19.96 -36.87
N VAL A 528 26.29 19.21 -35.86
CA VAL A 528 24.90 19.22 -35.41
C VAL A 528 24.83 19.45 -33.91
N THR A 529 24.00 20.41 -33.52
CA THR A 529 23.67 20.64 -32.10
C THR A 529 22.45 19.80 -31.74
N ILE A 530 22.66 18.86 -30.83
CA ILE A 530 21.62 17.95 -30.34
C ILE A 530 21.06 18.51 -29.04
N ARG A 531 19.73 18.63 -28.97
CA ARG A 531 18.99 18.86 -27.73
C ARG A 531 18.58 17.53 -27.12
N LEU A 532 19.25 17.13 -26.04
CA LEU A 532 18.96 15.90 -25.31
C LEU A 532 17.61 16.02 -24.58
N PRO A 533 16.96 14.89 -24.23
CA PRO A 533 15.67 14.92 -23.53
C PRO A 533 15.76 15.73 -22.25
N ALA A 534 14.71 16.48 -21.95
CA ALA A 534 14.63 17.21 -20.70
C ALA A 534 14.50 16.24 -19.51
N ILE A 535 15.32 16.45 -18.49
CA ILE A 535 15.33 15.64 -17.25
C ILE A 535 15.33 16.55 -16.02
N ASP A 536 14.87 16.04 -14.88
CA ASP A 536 15.23 16.53 -13.53
C ASP A 536 15.95 15.37 -12.85
N HIS A 537 17.28 15.35 -12.92
CA HIS A 537 18.10 14.25 -12.41
C HIS A 537 19.36 14.75 -11.73
N ARG A 538 19.69 14.12 -10.61
CA ARG A 538 20.88 14.40 -9.81
C ARG A 538 22.00 13.44 -10.16
N PHE A 539 23.12 13.98 -10.62
CA PHE A 539 24.39 13.25 -10.77
C PHE A 539 25.25 13.48 -9.53
N ASP A 540 25.65 12.40 -8.86
CA ASP A 540 26.38 12.47 -7.59
C ASP A 540 27.90 12.64 -7.77
N VAL A 541 28.57 13.02 -6.68
CA VAL A 541 30.03 13.16 -6.64
C VAL A 541 30.69 11.82 -6.99
N GLY A 542 31.68 11.86 -7.88
CA GLY A 542 32.39 10.69 -8.38
C GLY A 542 31.74 10.03 -9.60
N HIS A 543 30.48 10.34 -9.91
CA HIS A 543 29.82 9.85 -11.13
C HIS A 543 30.34 10.57 -12.38
N ARG A 544 30.11 10.00 -13.55
CA ARG A 544 30.40 10.62 -14.85
C ARG A 544 29.11 10.80 -15.65
N LEU A 545 29.08 11.85 -16.45
CA LEU A 545 28.08 12.03 -17.49
C LEU A 545 28.59 11.34 -18.76
N ARG A 546 27.81 10.41 -19.30
CA ARG A 546 28.10 9.73 -20.56
C ARG A 546 27.09 10.15 -21.62
N LEU A 547 27.59 10.73 -22.71
CA LEU A 547 26.82 10.94 -23.93
C LEU A 547 26.99 9.72 -24.82
N THR A 548 25.90 8.99 -25.07
CA THR A 548 25.88 7.83 -25.97
C THR A 548 25.02 8.14 -27.18
N LEU A 549 25.57 8.00 -28.40
CA LEU A 549 24.82 8.09 -29.66
C LEU A 549 24.76 6.70 -30.30
N THR A 550 23.56 6.15 -30.46
CA THR A 550 23.33 4.86 -31.14
C THR A 550 22.73 5.06 -32.53
N THR A 551 22.98 4.13 -33.45
CA THR A 551 22.39 4.15 -34.81
C THR A 551 20.99 3.53 -34.87
N THR A 552 20.64 2.72 -33.87
CA THR A 552 19.35 2.01 -33.78
C THR A 552 18.66 2.27 -32.45
N ASP A 553 17.33 2.24 -32.46
CA ASP A 553 16.48 2.17 -31.28
C ASP A 553 15.15 1.46 -31.63
N LEU A 554 14.73 0.51 -30.80
CA LEU A 554 13.53 -0.30 -31.02
C LEU A 554 12.24 0.53 -31.11
N GLY A 555 12.17 1.67 -30.40
CA GLY A 555 10.99 2.53 -30.34
C GLY A 555 10.68 3.27 -31.64
N TYR A 556 11.66 3.37 -32.54
CA TYR A 556 11.66 4.29 -33.68
C TYR A 556 11.85 3.54 -35.01
N ALA A 557 11.43 4.17 -36.10
CA ALA A 557 11.84 3.76 -37.44
C ALA A 557 13.30 4.17 -37.67
N GLY A 558 14.08 3.27 -38.25
CA GLY A 558 15.46 3.51 -38.65
C GLY A 558 15.67 3.13 -40.11
N PRO A 559 16.78 3.56 -40.73
CA PRO A 559 17.07 3.21 -42.12
C PRO A 559 17.33 1.71 -42.28
N ASP A 560 16.74 1.11 -43.32
CA ASP A 560 16.95 -0.32 -43.64
C ASP A 560 18.32 -0.58 -44.28
N ALA A 561 18.88 0.42 -44.97
CA ALA A 561 20.15 0.30 -45.66
C ALA A 561 21.33 0.31 -44.66
N PRO A 562 22.28 -0.63 -44.76
CA PRO A 562 23.46 -0.61 -43.92
C PRO A 562 24.37 0.56 -44.27
N SER A 563 24.89 1.23 -43.25
CA SER A 563 25.77 2.39 -43.42
C SER A 563 26.76 2.50 -42.26
N VAL A 564 27.90 3.15 -42.51
CA VAL A 564 28.89 3.51 -41.49
C VAL A 564 28.97 5.03 -41.39
N SER A 565 29.00 5.53 -40.17
CA SER A 565 29.21 6.94 -39.86
C SER A 565 30.29 7.09 -38.79
N ALA A 566 31.11 8.12 -38.90
CA ALA A 566 32.05 8.50 -37.86
C ALA A 566 31.48 9.67 -37.04
N ILE A 567 31.56 9.56 -35.71
CA ILE A 567 31.02 10.53 -34.76
C ILE A 567 32.16 11.05 -33.89
N SER A 568 32.26 12.37 -33.78
CA SER A 568 33.19 13.06 -32.88
C SER A 568 32.54 14.27 -32.20
N LEU A 569 33.18 14.81 -31.15
CA LEU A 569 32.73 16.04 -30.51
C LEU A 569 33.17 17.26 -31.35
N ALA A 570 32.22 18.11 -31.75
CA ALA A 570 32.52 19.39 -32.39
C ALA A 570 32.75 20.49 -31.35
N SER A 571 32.04 20.42 -30.22
CA SER A 571 32.25 21.26 -29.03
C SER A 571 32.85 20.46 -27.88
N PRO A 572 33.78 21.02 -27.08
CA PRO A 572 34.49 20.27 -26.03
C PRO A 572 33.64 19.96 -24.79
N GLY A 573 32.36 20.34 -24.74
CA GLY A 573 31.54 20.13 -23.56
C GLY A 573 30.04 20.11 -23.80
N LEU A 574 29.35 19.43 -22.88
CA LEU A 574 27.90 19.37 -22.74
C LEU A 574 27.41 20.58 -21.96
N THR A 575 26.48 21.36 -22.52
CA THR A 575 25.84 22.46 -21.81
C THR A 575 24.59 21.96 -21.11
N VAL A 576 24.57 22.04 -19.78
CA VAL A 576 23.50 21.52 -18.92
C VAL A 576 22.76 22.66 -18.22
N PRO A 577 21.42 22.65 -18.21
CA PRO A 577 20.61 23.63 -17.48
C PRO A 577 20.47 23.25 -16.00
N VAL A 578 20.51 24.27 -15.14
CA VAL A 578 20.34 24.14 -13.68
C VAL A 578 19.24 25.09 -13.22
N ALA A 579 18.29 24.58 -12.44
CA ALA A 579 17.22 25.37 -11.81
C ALA A 579 17.56 25.68 -10.34
N ALA A 580 18.46 26.64 -10.12
CA ALA A 580 18.97 26.98 -8.79
C ALA A 580 17.92 27.60 -7.84
N THR A 581 16.77 28.02 -8.37
CA THR A 581 15.66 28.57 -7.58
C THR A 581 14.76 27.51 -6.98
N LEU A 582 14.84 26.25 -7.43
CA LEU A 582 14.08 25.15 -6.86
C LEU A 582 14.51 24.85 -5.44
N ARG A 583 13.54 24.72 -4.55
CA ARG A 583 13.76 24.33 -3.15
C ARG A 583 12.86 23.16 -2.84
N THR A 584 13.45 22.09 -2.32
CA THR A 584 12.66 21.03 -1.67
C THR A 584 12.15 21.59 -0.33
N PRO A 585 10.83 21.67 -0.11
CA PRO A 585 10.29 22.01 1.19
C PRO A 585 10.86 21.05 2.23
N ALA A 586 11.31 21.57 3.36
CA ALA A 586 11.68 20.72 4.46
C ALA A 586 10.40 20.03 4.97
N THR A 587 10.22 18.75 4.68
CA THR A 587 9.21 17.93 5.34
C THR A 587 9.68 17.73 6.77
N GLY A 588 9.31 18.68 7.63
CA GLY A 588 9.46 18.51 9.07
C GLY A 588 8.71 17.24 9.50
N PRO A 589 9.13 16.56 10.57
CA PRO A 589 8.34 15.47 11.13
C PRO A 589 6.93 15.98 11.41
N ASP A 590 5.93 15.23 10.96
CA ASP A 590 4.53 15.59 11.12
C ASP A 590 4.21 16.02 12.55
N ALA A 591 3.25 16.93 12.72
CA ALA A 591 2.89 17.40 14.07
C ALA A 591 2.49 16.24 15.01
N TRP A 592 1.96 15.13 14.46
CA TRP A 592 1.60 13.94 15.24
C TRP A 592 2.82 13.20 15.82
N THR A 593 3.99 13.29 15.18
CA THR A 593 5.23 12.67 15.67
C THR A 593 5.65 13.27 17.02
N TRP A 594 5.31 14.54 17.26
CA TRP A 594 5.49 15.21 18.56
C TRP A 594 4.27 15.13 19.46
N ALA A 595 3.07 15.08 18.89
CA ALA A 595 1.83 14.99 19.67
C ALA A 595 1.65 13.62 20.37
N LEU A 596 2.10 12.51 19.75
CA LEU A 596 1.99 11.17 20.33
C LEU A 596 2.81 11.00 21.64
N PRO A 597 4.11 11.38 21.71
CA PRO A 597 4.86 11.37 22.96
C PRO A 597 4.21 12.25 24.05
N LEU A 598 3.74 13.44 23.67
CA LEU A 598 3.05 14.36 24.58
C LEU A 598 1.73 13.75 25.11
N GLY A 599 0.94 13.14 24.22
CA GLY A 599 -0.28 12.42 24.57
C GLY A 599 0.00 11.23 25.49
N ALA A 600 1.04 10.45 25.22
CA ALA A 600 1.48 9.34 26.06
C ALA A 600 1.91 9.82 27.46
N VAL A 601 2.63 10.93 27.56
CA VAL A 601 3.02 11.55 28.84
C VAL A 601 1.79 12.01 29.62
N VAL A 602 0.81 12.64 28.96
CA VAL A 602 -0.45 13.07 29.61
C VAL A 602 -1.25 11.87 30.11
N ILE A 603 -1.38 10.81 29.30
CA ILE A 603 -2.06 9.56 29.69
C ILE A 603 -1.35 8.92 30.88
N ALA A 604 -0.03 8.82 30.85
CA ALA A 604 0.77 8.30 31.96
C ALA A 604 0.56 9.13 33.23
N LEU A 605 0.55 10.47 33.13
CA LEU A 605 0.31 11.37 34.26
C LEU A 605 -1.08 11.17 34.86
N VAL A 606 -2.11 11.03 34.01
CA VAL A 606 -3.49 10.76 34.44
C VAL A 606 -3.59 9.40 35.12
N LEU A 607 -2.96 8.36 34.58
CA LEU A 607 -2.93 7.02 35.19
C LEU A 607 -2.23 7.02 36.54
N VAL A 608 -1.10 7.73 36.69
CA VAL A 608 -0.40 7.86 37.97
C VAL A 608 -1.22 8.64 39.00
N LEU A 609 -1.88 9.72 38.58
CA LEU A 609 -2.68 10.58 39.46
C LEU A 609 -4.04 9.96 39.84
N THR A 610 -4.61 9.09 39.02
CA THR A 610 -5.90 8.43 39.26
C THR A 610 -5.77 6.99 39.78
N GLY A 611 -4.64 6.33 39.53
CA GLY A 611 -4.36 4.93 39.84
C GLY A 611 -3.86 4.64 41.26
N ARG A 612 -3.58 5.66 42.08
CA ARG A 612 -3.39 5.47 43.54
C ARG A 612 -4.73 5.24 44.25
N ARG A 613 -5.45 4.18 43.89
CA ARG A 613 -6.34 3.51 44.82
C ARG A 613 -5.47 2.54 45.61
N ARG A 614 -5.32 2.77 46.91
CA ARG A 614 -4.95 1.69 47.85
C ARG A 614 -5.92 0.54 47.55
N ALA A 615 -5.41 -0.59 47.06
CA ALA A 615 -6.12 -1.85 47.23
C ALA A 615 -6.35 -1.96 48.73
N SER A 616 -7.60 -1.80 49.15
CA SER A 616 -7.99 -2.18 50.50
C SER A 616 -7.71 -3.66 50.56
N ASP A 617 -6.79 -4.07 51.42
CA ASP A 617 -6.60 -5.47 51.80
C ASP A 617 -7.94 -5.96 52.37
N ASP A 618 -8.78 -6.55 51.52
CA ASP A 618 -9.96 -7.35 51.90
C ASP A 618 -9.43 -8.69 52.43
N VAL A 619 -8.80 -8.60 53.60
CA VAL A 619 -8.29 -9.73 54.38
C VAL A 619 -9.32 -10.00 55.47
N ASP A 620 -9.93 -11.17 55.41
CA ASP A 620 -10.73 -11.70 56.50
C ASP A 620 -9.78 -12.34 57.53
N PRO A 621 -9.63 -11.76 58.73
CA PRO A 621 -8.70 -12.26 59.74
C PRO A 621 -9.11 -13.64 60.30
N GLU A 622 -10.39 -14.00 60.27
CA GLU A 622 -10.85 -15.32 60.77
C GLU A 622 -10.47 -16.45 59.80
N LEU A 623 -10.20 -16.12 58.54
CA LEU A 623 -9.80 -17.06 57.49
C LEU A 623 -8.30 -16.98 57.16
N ALA A 624 -7.51 -16.23 57.93
CA ALA A 624 -6.08 -16.00 57.65
C ALA A 624 -5.26 -17.29 57.62
N ASP A 625 -5.64 -18.28 58.42
CA ASP A 625 -4.99 -19.60 58.50
C ASP A 625 -5.66 -20.68 57.66
N VAL A 626 -6.74 -20.36 56.95
CA VAL A 626 -7.48 -21.28 56.09
C VAL A 626 -6.91 -21.20 54.66
N PRO A 627 -6.26 -22.28 54.15
CA PRO A 627 -5.69 -22.29 52.81
C PRO A 627 -6.68 -21.95 51.70
N LEU A 628 -7.91 -22.48 51.77
CA LEU A 628 -8.93 -22.22 50.77
C LEU A 628 -10.34 -22.26 51.37
N ARG A 629 -11.10 -21.19 51.15
CA ARG A 629 -12.55 -21.12 51.38
C ARG A 629 -13.25 -20.75 50.06
N ILE A 630 -14.20 -21.58 49.64
CA ILE A 630 -15.09 -21.30 48.51
C ILE A 630 -16.52 -21.13 49.04
N THR A 631 -17.22 -20.08 48.61
CA THR A 631 -18.59 -19.79 49.06
C THR A 631 -19.47 -19.34 47.89
N GLY A 632 -20.56 -20.07 47.65
CA GLY A 632 -21.60 -19.77 46.66
C GLY A 632 -21.13 -19.68 45.21
N LEU A 633 -20.05 -20.38 44.87
CA LEU A 633 -19.33 -20.18 43.61
C LEU A 633 -20.17 -20.64 42.42
N THR A 634 -20.39 -19.75 41.44
CA THR A 634 -21.22 -20.02 40.27
C THR A 634 -20.55 -19.51 38.98
N LYS A 635 -20.61 -20.33 37.91
CA LYS A 635 -20.15 -19.98 36.57
C LYS A 635 -21.10 -20.49 35.48
N ALA A 636 -21.58 -19.59 34.64
CA ALA A 636 -22.36 -19.87 33.45
C ALA A 636 -21.60 -19.46 32.18
N TYR A 637 -21.64 -20.30 31.14
CA TYR A 637 -21.11 -19.98 29.81
C TYR A 637 -22.20 -19.44 28.89
N ARG A 638 -21.81 -18.81 27.77
CA ARG A 638 -22.73 -18.12 26.84
C ARG A 638 -23.81 -19.03 26.24
N ASN A 639 -23.59 -20.34 26.23
CA ASN A 639 -24.56 -21.36 25.81
C ASN A 639 -25.68 -21.62 26.85
N GLY A 640 -25.67 -20.91 27.99
CA GLY A 640 -26.63 -21.09 29.08
C GLY A 640 -26.28 -22.22 30.04
N GLU A 641 -25.18 -22.95 29.80
CA GLU A 641 -24.74 -24.06 30.65
C GLU A 641 -24.04 -23.52 31.91
N LYS A 642 -24.56 -23.91 33.08
CA LYS A 642 -23.90 -23.66 34.36
C LYS A 642 -22.84 -24.74 34.61
N ALA A 643 -21.57 -24.39 34.39
CA ALA A 643 -20.45 -25.29 34.62
C ALA A 643 -20.15 -25.49 36.11
N VAL A 644 -20.48 -24.50 36.94
CA VAL A 644 -20.45 -24.58 38.41
C VAL A 644 -21.68 -23.84 38.94
N ASP A 645 -22.40 -24.42 39.90
CA ASP A 645 -23.65 -23.89 40.43
C ASP A 645 -23.66 -24.03 41.95
N ASP A 646 -23.54 -22.91 42.68
CA ASP A 646 -23.58 -22.83 44.14
C ASP A 646 -22.60 -23.76 44.89
N LEU A 647 -21.33 -23.78 44.47
CA LEU A 647 -20.31 -24.61 45.10
C LEU A 647 -19.72 -23.94 46.36
N SER A 648 -19.74 -24.63 47.50
CA SER A 648 -19.18 -24.16 48.77
C SER A 648 -18.43 -25.28 49.51
N PHE A 649 -17.15 -25.07 49.85
CA PHE A 649 -16.37 -25.97 50.70
C PHE A 649 -15.12 -25.28 51.26
N THR A 650 -14.42 -25.94 52.20
CA THR A 650 -13.21 -25.42 52.86
C THR A 650 -12.12 -26.47 52.85
N VAL A 651 -10.87 -26.02 52.71
CA VAL A 651 -9.68 -26.86 52.76
C VAL A 651 -8.79 -26.36 53.87
N GLU A 652 -8.45 -27.25 54.80
CA GLU A 652 -7.61 -26.96 55.95
C GLU A 652 -6.13 -27.15 55.64
N ARG A 653 -5.28 -26.60 56.52
CA ARG A 653 -3.82 -26.68 56.39
C ARG A 653 -3.32 -28.12 56.47
N GLY A 654 -2.40 -28.48 55.57
CA GLY A 654 -1.76 -29.81 55.56
C GLY A 654 -2.61 -30.93 54.94
N GLN A 655 -3.79 -30.62 54.39
CA GLN A 655 -4.64 -31.61 53.74
C GLN A 655 -4.17 -31.91 52.31
N VAL A 656 -4.20 -33.20 51.92
CA VAL A 656 -4.28 -33.61 50.52
C VAL A 656 -5.75 -33.83 50.15
N LEU A 657 -6.32 -32.91 49.37
CA LEU A 657 -7.72 -32.91 48.96
C LEU A 657 -7.87 -33.43 47.52
N GLY A 658 -8.71 -34.46 47.34
CA GLY A 658 -9.12 -34.95 46.02
C GLY A 658 -10.43 -34.32 45.55
N LEU A 659 -10.39 -33.54 44.47
CA LEU A 659 -11.59 -33.07 43.76
C LEU A 659 -12.04 -34.14 42.76
N LEU A 660 -13.11 -34.84 43.12
CA LEU A 660 -13.64 -36.02 42.43
C LEU A 660 -14.90 -35.69 41.63
N GLY A 661 -15.09 -36.40 40.51
CA GLY A 661 -16.31 -36.28 39.71
C GLY A 661 -16.08 -36.78 38.28
N PRO A 662 -17.13 -37.15 37.53
CA PRO A 662 -16.98 -37.53 36.13
C PRO A 662 -16.49 -36.35 35.27
N ASN A 663 -16.13 -36.64 34.02
CA ASN A 663 -15.82 -35.59 33.05
C ASN A 663 -17.05 -34.69 32.85
N GLY A 664 -16.83 -33.38 32.84
CA GLY A 664 -17.93 -32.40 32.81
C GLY A 664 -18.55 -32.05 34.17
N ALA A 665 -18.02 -32.56 35.30
CA ALA A 665 -18.52 -32.21 36.63
C ALA A 665 -18.21 -30.77 37.12
N GLY A 666 -17.42 -29.99 36.38
CA GLY A 666 -17.06 -28.61 36.75
C GLY A 666 -15.69 -28.44 37.45
N LYS A 667 -14.88 -29.51 37.57
CA LYS A 667 -13.58 -29.52 38.27
C LYS A 667 -12.58 -28.49 37.71
N THR A 668 -12.22 -28.61 36.43
CA THR A 668 -11.28 -27.69 35.76
C THR A 668 -11.80 -26.24 35.76
N THR A 669 -13.11 -26.03 35.59
CA THR A 669 -13.71 -24.68 35.68
C THR A 669 -13.55 -24.08 37.08
N THR A 670 -13.72 -24.88 38.14
CA THR A 670 -13.50 -24.46 39.53
C THR A 670 -12.03 -24.11 39.78
N MET A 671 -11.09 -24.94 39.28
CA MET A 671 -9.65 -24.68 39.39
C MET A 671 -9.22 -23.42 38.63
N ARG A 672 -9.75 -23.18 37.43
CA ARG A 672 -9.50 -21.95 36.65
C ARG A 672 -9.98 -20.70 37.40
N MET A 673 -11.12 -20.78 38.09
CA MET A 673 -11.59 -19.68 38.94
C MET A 673 -10.72 -19.47 40.18
N LEU A 674 -10.26 -20.56 40.81
CA LEU A 674 -9.33 -20.53 41.96
C LEU A 674 -8.00 -19.84 41.63
N MET A 675 -7.50 -20.01 40.41
CA MET A 675 -6.27 -19.35 39.94
C MET A 675 -6.50 -17.92 39.42
N GLY A 676 -7.75 -17.43 39.40
CA GLY A 676 -8.10 -16.13 38.82
C GLY A 676 -7.99 -16.06 37.29
N LEU A 677 -7.94 -17.20 36.59
CA LEU A 677 -7.94 -17.25 35.11
C LEU A 677 -9.32 -16.97 34.51
N ILE A 678 -10.38 -17.25 35.26
CA ILE A 678 -11.78 -16.99 34.87
C ILE A 678 -12.50 -16.33 36.05
N HIS A 679 -13.32 -15.32 35.76
CA HIS A 679 -14.17 -14.69 36.77
C HIS A 679 -15.42 -15.53 37.08
N PRO A 680 -15.75 -15.73 38.39
CA PRO A 680 -17.05 -16.25 38.77
C PRO A 680 -18.15 -15.23 38.48
N ASP A 681 -19.34 -15.73 38.13
CA ASP A 681 -20.53 -14.88 37.91
C ASP A 681 -21.26 -14.59 39.24
N ALA A 682 -21.12 -15.47 40.24
CA ALA A 682 -21.53 -15.25 41.62
C ALA A 682 -20.64 -16.04 42.61
N GLY A 683 -20.69 -15.65 43.89
CA GLY A 683 -19.86 -16.23 44.95
C GLY A 683 -18.46 -15.64 45.05
N GLU A 684 -17.64 -16.22 45.93
CA GLU A 684 -16.25 -15.81 46.11
C GLU A 684 -15.32 -16.97 46.51
N ILE A 685 -14.03 -16.73 46.29
CA ILE A 685 -12.94 -17.61 46.68
C ILE A 685 -11.99 -16.78 47.54
N ARG A 686 -11.62 -17.30 48.72
CA ARG A 686 -10.60 -16.72 49.59
C ARG A 686 -9.48 -17.71 49.83
N ILE A 687 -8.24 -17.23 49.73
CA ILE A 687 -7.01 -17.97 50.04
C ILE A 687 -6.36 -17.22 51.20
N PHE A 688 -6.11 -17.88 52.34
CA PHE A 688 -5.54 -17.24 53.55
C PHE A 688 -6.23 -15.90 53.90
N GLY A 689 -7.56 -15.90 53.90
CA GLY A 689 -8.41 -14.74 54.18
C GLY A 689 -8.52 -13.68 53.08
N ARG A 690 -7.68 -13.75 52.04
CA ARG A 690 -7.65 -12.79 50.94
C ARG A 690 -8.51 -13.25 49.78
N ARG A 691 -9.38 -12.36 49.30
CA ARG A 691 -10.22 -12.63 48.13
C ARG A 691 -9.40 -12.80 46.85
N VAL A 692 -9.70 -13.86 46.09
CA VAL A 692 -9.09 -14.13 44.80
C VAL A 692 -9.76 -13.31 43.71
N THR A 693 -8.95 -12.54 43.00
CA THR A 693 -9.31 -11.82 41.77
C THR A 693 -8.12 -11.92 40.79
N PRO A 694 -8.29 -11.67 39.49
CA PRO A 694 -7.17 -11.70 38.56
C PRO A 694 -6.08 -10.71 38.99
N GLY A 695 -4.86 -11.22 39.16
CA GLY A 695 -3.71 -10.45 39.64
C GLY A 695 -3.68 -10.21 41.16
N ALA A 696 -4.52 -10.89 41.95
CA ALA A 696 -4.49 -10.75 43.40
C ALA A 696 -3.12 -11.19 43.98
N PRO A 697 -2.50 -10.41 44.88
CA PRO A 697 -1.19 -10.75 45.46
C PRO A 697 -1.14 -12.12 46.13
N VAL A 698 -2.27 -12.60 46.66
CA VAL A 698 -2.36 -13.92 47.30
C VAL A 698 -2.06 -15.08 46.35
N LEU A 699 -2.22 -14.89 45.04
CA LEU A 699 -1.90 -15.90 44.03
C LEU A 699 -0.40 -16.25 44.01
N SER A 700 0.49 -15.40 44.55
CA SER A 700 1.91 -15.75 44.70
C SER A 700 2.16 -16.86 45.73
N ARG A 701 1.18 -17.14 46.61
CA ARG A 701 1.19 -18.23 47.60
C ARG A 701 0.53 -19.52 47.07
N LEU A 702 0.07 -19.50 45.82
CA LEU A 702 -0.56 -20.63 45.14
C LEU A 702 0.35 -21.12 44.00
N GLY A 703 0.68 -22.40 44.04
CA GLY A 703 1.32 -23.12 42.94
C GLY A 703 0.28 -23.88 42.15
N SER A 704 0.37 -23.89 40.83
CA SER A 704 -0.65 -24.60 40.05
C SER A 704 -0.20 -25.17 38.73
N PHE A 705 -0.91 -26.21 38.32
CA PHE A 705 -0.80 -26.87 37.04
C PHE A 705 -2.20 -27.26 36.53
N VAL A 706 -2.65 -26.66 35.42
CA VAL A 706 -3.95 -26.92 34.79
C VAL A 706 -3.76 -27.00 33.28
N GLU A 707 -4.39 -27.99 32.62
CA GLU A 707 -4.35 -28.24 31.16
C GLU A 707 -3.01 -28.72 30.54
N GLY A 708 -2.12 -29.29 31.34
CA GLY A 708 -0.88 -29.87 30.82
C GLY A 708 0.28 -28.87 30.73
N PRO A 709 1.54 -29.34 30.63
CA PRO A 709 2.70 -28.45 30.76
C PRO A 709 3.12 -27.86 29.41
N GLY A 710 3.11 -26.52 29.29
CA GLY A 710 3.56 -25.79 28.10
C GLY A 710 5.07 -25.54 28.05
N PHE A 711 5.91 -26.58 28.09
CA PHE A 711 7.37 -26.43 28.07
C PHE A 711 7.94 -26.19 26.68
N LEU A 712 9.04 -25.43 26.60
CA LEU A 712 9.84 -25.28 25.39
C LEU A 712 10.68 -26.54 25.16
N PRO A 713 10.42 -27.32 24.08
CA PRO A 713 10.97 -28.68 23.92
C PRO A 713 12.48 -28.71 23.64
N HIS A 714 13.05 -27.62 23.12
CA HIS A 714 14.47 -27.50 22.80
C HIS A 714 15.32 -27.05 23.99
N LEU A 715 14.71 -26.53 25.06
CA LEU A 715 15.41 -26.12 26.28
C LEU A 715 15.53 -27.29 27.26
N THR A 716 16.53 -27.21 28.13
CA THR A 716 16.68 -28.15 29.25
C THR A 716 15.55 -27.97 30.27
N GLY A 717 15.32 -28.97 31.12
CA GLY A 717 14.35 -28.86 32.21
C GLY A 717 14.66 -27.67 33.12
N ARG A 718 15.94 -27.49 33.48
CA ARG A 718 16.42 -26.35 34.27
C ARG A 718 16.15 -25.00 33.60
N ALA A 719 16.46 -24.86 32.31
CA ALA A 719 16.26 -23.61 31.59
C ALA A 719 14.77 -23.23 31.46
N ASN A 720 13.87 -24.22 31.36
CA ASN A 720 12.43 -23.98 31.37
C ASN A 720 11.96 -23.38 32.72
N LEU A 721 12.44 -23.92 33.85
CA LEU A 721 12.08 -23.42 35.18
C LEU A 721 12.65 -22.03 35.46
N GLU A 722 13.90 -21.78 35.06
CA GLU A 722 14.52 -20.45 35.17
C GLU A 722 13.79 -19.39 34.34
N LEU A 723 13.41 -19.74 33.12
CA LEU A 723 12.65 -18.86 32.24
C LEU A 723 11.27 -18.55 32.84
N TYR A 724 10.57 -19.57 33.34
CA TYR A 724 9.28 -19.42 34.00
C TYR A 724 9.39 -18.49 35.21
N TRP A 725 10.38 -18.70 36.10
CA TRP A 725 10.56 -17.87 37.28
C TRP A 725 10.86 -16.41 36.92
N ARG A 726 11.76 -16.18 35.96
CA ARG A 726 12.09 -14.82 35.49
C ARG A 726 10.88 -14.09 34.93
N ALA A 727 9.98 -14.80 34.24
CA ALA A 727 8.75 -14.21 33.71
C ALA A 727 7.78 -13.71 34.81
N THR A 728 7.88 -14.23 36.04
CA THR A 728 7.09 -13.75 37.18
C THR A 728 7.55 -12.38 37.72
N GLY A 729 8.77 -11.95 37.37
CA GLY A 729 9.37 -10.72 37.89
C GLY A 729 9.77 -10.76 39.37
N ARG A 730 9.73 -11.94 40.01
CA ARG A 730 10.11 -12.15 41.41
C ARG A 730 11.63 -12.30 41.57
N PRO A 731 12.21 -11.96 42.75
CA PRO A 731 13.63 -12.15 43.03
C PRO A 731 14.07 -13.61 42.86
N ALA A 732 15.30 -13.84 42.43
CA ALA A 732 15.78 -15.19 42.12
C ALA A 732 15.95 -16.05 43.39
N GLU A 733 16.29 -15.42 44.51
CA GLU A 733 16.43 -16.03 45.83
C GLU A 733 15.12 -16.65 46.36
N ASP A 734 13.97 -16.11 45.96
CA ASP A 734 12.65 -16.59 46.37
C ASP A 734 12.19 -17.82 45.57
N ALA A 735 12.97 -18.29 44.58
CA ALA A 735 12.57 -19.38 43.70
C ALA A 735 12.56 -20.74 44.41
N HIS A 736 13.41 -20.93 45.42
CA HIS A 736 13.65 -22.22 46.09
C HIS A 736 13.85 -23.37 45.09
N MET A 737 14.58 -23.09 44.01
CA MET A 737 14.72 -23.97 42.84
C MET A 737 15.27 -25.34 43.23
N GLU A 738 16.31 -25.39 44.05
CA GLU A 738 16.97 -26.62 44.48
C GLU A 738 16.04 -27.52 45.29
N GLU A 739 15.25 -26.94 46.21
CA GLU A 739 14.28 -27.68 47.04
C GLU A 739 13.11 -28.22 46.19
N ALA A 740 12.59 -27.43 45.25
CA ALA A 740 11.56 -27.87 44.32
C ALA A 740 12.05 -29.02 43.41
N LEU A 741 13.31 -28.95 42.96
CA LEU A 741 13.94 -29.98 42.14
C LEU A 741 14.23 -31.28 42.92
N GLU A 742 14.63 -31.18 44.19
CA GLU A 742 14.81 -32.31 45.09
C GLU A 742 13.49 -33.06 45.30
N ILE A 743 12.41 -32.32 45.60
CA ILE A 743 11.08 -32.89 45.83
C ILE A 743 10.54 -33.59 44.58
N ALA A 744 10.75 -33.00 43.40
CA ALA A 744 10.32 -33.55 42.11
C ALA A 744 11.15 -34.76 41.62
N ALA A 745 12.31 -35.04 42.23
CA ALA A 745 13.15 -36.21 41.99
C ALA A 745 13.48 -36.49 40.51
N LEU A 746 13.89 -35.45 39.75
CA LEU A 746 14.25 -35.55 38.32
C LEU A 746 15.73 -35.91 38.06
N GLY A 747 16.61 -35.73 39.05
CA GLY A 747 18.03 -36.10 38.99
C GLY A 747 18.76 -35.55 37.76
N ALA A 748 19.64 -36.36 37.17
CA ALA A 748 20.45 -35.99 36.00
C ALA A 748 19.64 -35.70 34.72
N ALA A 749 18.32 -35.91 34.72
CA ALA A 749 17.50 -35.58 33.56
C ALA A 749 17.35 -34.07 33.33
N LEU A 750 17.54 -33.25 34.35
CA LEU A 750 17.30 -31.80 34.32
C LEU A 750 18.14 -31.03 33.29
N ASP A 751 19.33 -31.54 33.00
CA ASP A 751 20.27 -30.92 32.05
C ASP A 751 20.08 -31.42 30.61
N ARG A 752 19.08 -32.28 30.37
CA ARG A 752 18.68 -32.75 29.03
C ARG A 752 17.51 -31.92 28.50
N ALA A 753 17.45 -31.75 27.18
CA ALA A 753 16.35 -31.07 26.52
C ALA A 753 15.00 -31.79 26.77
N VAL A 754 13.95 -31.02 27.05
CA VAL A 754 12.62 -31.54 27.43
C VAL A 754 11.99 -32.41 26.33
N ARG A 755 12.36 -32.24 25.06
CA ARG A 755 11.93 -33.14 23.97
C ARG A 755 12.30 -34.62 24.19
N THR A 756 13.30 -34.90 25.04
CA THR A 756 13.74 -36.27 25.34
C THR A 756 13.02 -36.88 26.55
N TYR A 757 12.10 -36.13 27.18
CA TYR A 757 11.41 -36.56 28.40
C TYR A 757 10.24 -37.49 28.07
N SER A 758 10.07 -38.53 28.89
CA SER A 758 8.83 -39.31 28.90
C SER A 758 7.66 -38.45 29.40
N GLN A 759 6.43 -38.94 29.26
CA GLN A 759 5.25 -38.28 29.81
C GLN A 759 5.37 -38.08 31.33
N GLY A 760 5.79 -39.10 32.09
CA GLY A 760 6.03 -38.98 33.54
C GLY A 760 7.10 -37.98 33.92
N MET A 761 8.18 -37.86 33.12
CA MET A 761 9.21 -36.85 33.36
C MET A 761 8.71 -35.42 33.10
N ARG A 762 7.90 -35.22 32.06
CA ARG A 762 7.25 -33.91 31.80
C ARG A 762 6.29 -33.54 32.92
N GLN A 763 5.56 -34.52 33.45
CA GLN A 763 4.63 -34.32 34.55
C GLN A 763 5.35 -33.93 35.87
N ARG A 764 6.49 -34.56 36.16
CA ARG A 764 7.34 -34.17 37.31
C ARG A 764 7.93 -32.79 37.15
N LEU A 765 8.36 -32.43 35.94
CA LEU A 765 8.87 -31.08 35.66
C LEU A 765 7.77 -30.03 35.86
N ALA A 766 6.53 -30.35 35.49
CA ALA A 766 5.37 -29.48 35.71
C ALA A 766 5.08 -29.25 37.19
N ILE A 767 5.24 -30.28 38.01
CA ILE A 767 5.08 -30.18 39.45
C ILE A 767 6.25 -29.41 40.07
N ALA A 768 7.48 -29.62 39.61
CA ALA A 768 8.62 -28.80 40.01
C ALA A 768 8.37 -27.31 39.71
N GLN A 769 7.83 -26.99 38.54
CA GLN A 769 7.44 -25.63 38.16
C GLN A 769 6.36 -25.06 39.09
N ALA A 770 5.34 -25.86 39.43
CA ALA A 770 4.27 -25.46 40.35
C ALA A 770 4.75 -25.30 41.81
N MET A 771 5.87 -25.94 42.18
CA MET A 771 6.49 -25.84 43.51
C MET A 771 7.48 -24.67 43.65
N LEU A 772 7.79 -23.95 42.57
CA LEU A 772 8.69 -22.79 42.64
C LEU A 772 8.12 -21.72 43.59
N GLY A 773 8.97 -21.23 44.48
CA GLY A 773 8.56 -20.33 45.58
C GLY A 773 7.86 -21.02 46.74
N LEU A 774 7.87 -22.36 46.78
CA LEU A 774 7.31 -23.22 47.83
C LEU A 774 5.94 -22.77 48.34
N PRO A 775 4.95 -22.65 47.44
CA PRO A 775 3.64 -22.13 47.79
C PRO A 775 2.95 -22.96 48.86
N ASP A 776 2.23 -22.28 49.75
CA ASP A 776 1.48 -22.90 50.85
C ASP A 776 0.29 -23.74 50.37
N LEU A 777 -0.21 -23.46 49.15
CA LEU A 777 -1.31 -24.16 48.49
C LEU A 777 -0.89 -24.60 47.07
N LEU A 778 -0.95 -25.89 46.79
CA LEU A 778 -0.65 -26.48 45.48
C LEU A 778 -1.92 -27.03 44.82
N VAL A 779 -2.19 -26.67 43.56
CA VAL A 779 -3.42 -27.06 42.84
C VAL A 779 -3.06 -27.75 41.52
N LEU A 780 -3.39 -29.04 41.38
CA LEU A 780 -2.97 -29.87 40.24
C LEU A 780 -4.17 -30.52 39.56
N ASP A 781 -4.38 -30.23 38.28
CA ASP A 781 -5.41 -30.87 37.45
C ASP A 781 -4.88 -32.18 36.84
N GLU A 782 -5.49 -33.31 37.20
CA GLU A 782 -5.16 -34.68 36.75
C GLU A 782 -3.65 -35.00 36.71
N PRO A 783 -2.92 -34.89 37.84
CA PRO A 783 -1.46 -34.97 37.87
C PRO A 783 -0.88 -36.34 37.48
N THR A 784 -1.72 -37.36 37.33
CA THR A 784 -1.36 -38.76 37.09
C THR A 784 -1.88 -39.32 35.78
N ASN A 785 -2.55 -38.50 34.98
CA ASN A 785 -3.14 -38.93 33.71
C ASN A 785 -2.06 -39.40 32.72
N GLY A 786 -2.26 -40.61 32.17
CA GLY A 786 -1.35 -41.26 31.22
C GLY A 786 0.00 -41.68 31.79
N LEU A 787 0.12 -41.84 33.12
CA LEU A 787 1.27 -42.45 33.78
C LEU A 787 1.07 -43.97 33.97
N ASP A 788 2.16 -44.73 33.97
CA ASP A 788 2.13 -46.16 34.32
C ASP A 788 2.01 -46.36 35.85
N PRO A 789 1.59 -47.54 36.35
CA PRO A 789 1.38 -47.75 37.79
C PRO A 789 2.60 -47.45 38.68
N PRO A 790 3.86 -47.77 38.30
CA PRO A 790 5.04 -47.33 39.03
C PRO A 790 5.18 -45.80 39.11
N GLN A 791 4.98 -45.08 38.00
CA GLN A 791 5.07 -43.61 37.96
C GLN A 791 3.96 -42.95 38.78
N ILE A 792 2.74 -43.50 38.81
CA ILE A 792 1.62 -43.04 39.67
C ILE A 792 2.01 -43.16 41.15
N ARG A 793 2.59 -44.30 41.55
CA ARG A 793 3.03 -44.51 42.95
C ARG A 793 4.12 -43.53 43.34
N GLU A 794 5.08 -43.26 42.46
CA GLU A 794 6.13 -42.28 42.70
C GLU A 794 5.57 -40.85 42.77
N MET A 795 4.62 -40.50 41.91
CA MET A 795 3.96 -39.20 41.91
C MET A 795 3.20 -38.94 43.22
N ARG A 796 2.43 -39.92 43.68
CA ARG A 796 1.76 -39.87 44.98
C ARG A 796 2.73 -39.53 46.10
N GLN A 797 3.89 -40.20 46.14
CA GLN A 797 4.89 -39.97 47.19
C GLN A 797 5.45 -38.53 47.15
N VAL A 798 5.56 -37.91 45.97
CA VAL A 798 5.93 -36.49 45.84
C VAL A 798 4.88 -35.58 46.48
N LEU A 799 3.60 -35.84 46.22
CA LEU A 799 2.48 -35.04 46.75
C LEU A 799 2.35 -35.18 48.27
N ILE A 800 2.45 -36.41 48.80
CA ILE A 800 2.40 -36.67 50.24
C ILE A 800 3.59 -35.98 50.95
N ARG A 801 4.82 -36.13 50.46
CA ARG A 801 6.00 -35.45 51.04
C ARG A 801 5.92 -33.93 51.00
N TYR A 802 5.19 -33.37 50.05
CA TYR A 802 4.95 -31.93 50.00
C TYR A 802 3.95 -31.51 51.10
N ALA A 803 2.90 -32.30 51.30
CA ALA A 803 1.87 -32.05 52.32
C ALA A 803 2.36 -32.29 53.75
N GLU A 804 3.17 -33.32 54.01
CA GLU A 804 3.80 -33.63 55.30
C GLU A 804 4.64 -32.47 55.87
N ARG A 805 5.10 -31.56 55.00
CA ARG A 805 5.81 -30.33 55.39
C ARG A 805 4.87 -29.17 55.77
N GLY A 806 3.59 -29.45 56.02
CA GLY A 806 2.58 -28.49 56.48
C GLY A 806 1.90 -27.68 55.37
N ARG A 807 2.06 -28.08 54.11
CA ARG A 807 1.51 -27.41 52.92
C ARG A 807 0.24 -28.13 52.45
N THR A 808 -0.68 -27.43 51.80
CA THR A 808 -1.95 -28.00 51.35
C THR A 808 -1.89 -28.34 49.86
N VAL A 809 -2.40 -29.51 49.46
CA VAL A 809 -2.40 -29.97 48.07
C VAL A 809 -3.83 -30.28 47.65
N ILE A 810 -4.26 -29.75 46.51
CA ILE A 810 -5.54 -30.05 45.87
C ILE A 810 -5.23 -30.74 44.55
N VAL A 811 -5.74 -31.95 44.37
CA VAL A 811 -5.63 -32.69 43.11
C VAL A 811 -7.01 -32.94 42.53
N SER A 812 -7.19 -32.78 41.23
CA SER A 812 -8.35 -33.34 40.55
C SER A 812 -8.01 -34.74 40.03
N SER A 813 -8.96 -35.67 40.12
CA SER A 813 -8.82 -36.98 39.49
C SER A 813 -10.20 -37.58 39.21
N HIS A 814 -10.27 -38.41 38.17
CA HIS A 814 -11.41 -39.28 37.90
C HIS A 814 -11.12 -40.74 38.28
N LEU A 815 -9.90 -41.05 38.75
CA LEU A 815 -9.45 -42.38 39.15
C LEU A 815 -9.57 -42.54 40.68
N LEU A 816 -10.67 -43.16 41.12
CA LEU A 816 -11.01 -43.26 42.55
C LEU A 816 -10.00 -44.09 43.35
N ALA A 817 -9.45 -45.14 42.76
CA ALA A 817 -8.41 -45.98 43.39
C ALA A 817 -7.12 -45.20 43.68
N GLU A 818 -6.83 -44.15 42.91
CA GLU A 818 -5.66 -43.31 43.13
C GLU A 818 -5.90 -42.32 44.28
N VAL A 819 -7.09 -41.72 44.30
CA VAL A 819 -7.49 -40.76 45.33
C VAL A 819 -7.60 -41.43 46.70
N GLU A 820 -8.15 -42.64 46.77
CA GLU A 820 -8.22 -43.44 48.01
C GLU A 820 -6.83 -43.67 48.64
N GLN A 821 -5.79 -43.78 47.80
CA GLN A 821 -4.42 -44.04 48.25
C GLN A 821 -3.57 -42.78 48.45
N THR A 822 -4.04 -41.60 48.02
CA THR A 822 -3.24 -40.36 47.95
C THR A 822 -3.83 -39.22 48.77
N CYS A 823 -5.15 -39.14 48.91
CA CYS A 823 -5.83 -38.01 49.52
C CYS A 823 -6.37 -38.35 50.92
N ASP A 824 -6.30 -37.39 51.83
CA ASP A 824 -6.90 -37.49 53.17
C ASP A 824 -8.38 -37.13 53.15
N HIS A 825 -8.74 -36.17 52.29
CA HIS A 825 -10.07 -35.60 52.15
C HIS A 825 -10.49 -35.61 50.69
N VAL A 826 -11.80 -35.68 50.43
CA VAL A 826 -12.34 -35.58 49.07
C VAL A 826 -13.55 -34.68 49.01
N VAL A 827 -13.69 -34.01 47.88
CA VAL A 827 -14.87 -33.24 47.47
C VAL A 827 -15.41 -33.90 46.22
N VAL A 828 -16.62 -34.46 46.31
CA VAL A 828 -17.28 -35.12 45.18
C VAL A 828 -18.22 -34.12 44.51
N MET A 829 -18.00 -33.89 43.22
CA MET A 829 -18.79 -32.99 42.37
C MET A 829 -19.53 -33.77 41.28
N HIS A 830 -20.76 -33.34 40.99
CA HIS A 830 -21.54 -33.83 39.85
C HIS A 830 -22.35 -32.68 39.26
N ARG A 831 -22.30 -32.52 37.92
CA ARG A 831 -23.00 -31.45 37.17
C ARG A 831 -22.82 -30.04 37.78
N GLY A 832 -21.60 -29.69 38.17
CA GLY A 832 -21.28 -28.37 38.70
C GLY A 832 -21.66 -28.12 40.16
N ARG A 833 -22.23 -29.11 40.87
CA ARG A 833 -22.67 -29.00 42.27
C ARG A 833 -21.88 -29.93 43.20
N LEU A 834 -21.83 -29.56 44.48
CA LEU A 834 -21.31 -30.41 45.56
C LEU A 834 -22.26 -31.58 45.84
N VAL A 835 -21.76 -32.81 45.80
CA VAL A 835 -22.51 -34.01 46.20
C VAL A 835 -22.21 -34.37 47.66
N THR A 836 -20.92 -34.44 48.02
CA THR A 836 -20.48 -34.73 49.38
C THR A 836 -19.03 -34.27 49.59
N THR A 837 -18.64 -34.08 50.85
CA THR A 837 -17.27 -33.74 51.26
C THR A 837 -16.95 -34.38 52.60
N GLY A 838 -15.70 -34.78 52.83
CA GLY A 838 -15.27 -35.38 54.09
C GLY A 838 -13.93 -36.11 53.98
N THR A 839 -13.51 -36.77 55.05
CA THR A 839 -12.32 -37.65 55.00
C THR A 839 -12.62 -38.88 54.15
N VAL A 840 -11.60 -39.41 53.46
CA VAL A 840 -11.75 -40.67 52.70
C VAL A 840 -12.24 -41.80 53.61
N ARG A 841 -11.74 -41.84 54.85
CA ARG A 841 -12.15 -42.83 55.85
C ARG A 841 -13.64 -42.73 56.21
N ASP A 842 -14.15 -41.52 56.48
CA ASP A 842 -15.57 -41.33 56.82
C ASP A 842 -16.49 -41.75 55.67
N LEU A 843 -16.09 -41.50 54.42
CA LEU A 843 -16.86 -41.90 53.24
C LEU A 843 -16.88 -43.42 53.04
N LEU A 844 -15.75 -44.10 53.30
CA LEU A 844 -15.67 -45.57 53.26
C LEU A 844 -16.46 -46.21 54.42
N ASP A 845 -16.40 -45.64 55.63
CA ASP A 845 -17.10 -46.13 56.80
C ASP A 845 -18.63 -45.96 56.66
N ARG A 846 -19.10 -44.86 56.04
CA ARG A 846 -20.52 -44.65 55.70
C ARG A 846 -21.04 -45.69 54.70
N ALA A 847 -20.23 -46.07 53.72
CA ALA A 847 -20.60 -47.09 52.75
C ALA A 847 -20.68 -48.48 53.37
N ALA A 848 -19.74 -48.82 54.26
CA ALA A 848 -19.73 -50.09 54.98
C ALA A 848 -20.98 -50.30 55.85
N ALA A 849 -21.55 -49.23 56.43
CA ALA A 849 -22.78 -49.28 57.23
C ALA A 849 -24.06 -49.51 56.40
N SER A 850 -24.02 -49.25 55.09
CA SER A 850 -25.22 -49.22 54.23
C SER A 850 -25.45 -50.48 53.39
N ASN A 851 -24.43 -51.31 53.09
CA ASN A 851 -24.59 -52.42 52.13
C ASN A 851 -23.62 -53.63 52.25
N GLY A 852 -22.95 -53.90 53.37
CA GLY A 852 -22.25 -55.19 53.64
C GLY A 852 -21.20 -55.69 52.62
N GLY A 853 -20.84 -54.90 51.60
CA GLY A 853 -19.88 -55.22 50.54
C GLY A 853 -18.48 -54.61 50.77
N PRO A 854 -17.49 -54.92 49.89
CA PRO A 854 -16.09 -54.56 50.10
C PRO A 854 -15.86 -53.04 50.15
N ARG A 855 -14.86 -52.63 50.95
CA ARG A 855 -14.49 -51.23 51.23
C ARG A 855 -13.70 -50.63 50.05
N ARG A 856 -14.37 -50.01 49.08
CA ARG A 856 -13.71 -49.25 48.00
C ARG A 856 -14.43 -47.94 47.71
N LEU A 857 -13.68 -46.89 47.40
CA LEU A 857 -14.24 -45.55 47.12
C LEU A 857 -15.12 -45.52 45.86
N GLU A 858 -14.86 -46.45 44.93
CA GLU A 858 -15.60 -46.63 43.67
C GLU A 858 -17.08 -46.95 43.90
N ASP A 859 -17.37 -47.90 44.80
CA ASP A 859 -18.75 -48.35 45.08
C ASP A 859 -19.57 -47.24 45.76
N VAL A 860 -18.92 -46.42 46.60
CA VAL A 860 -19.53 -45.26 47.28
C VAL A 860 -19.89 -44.18 46.28
N PHE A 861 -18.97 -43.89 45.36
CA PHE A 861 -19.14 -42.87 44.34
C PHE A 861 -20.27 -43.20 43.37
N LEU A 862 -20.33 -44.46 42.90
CA LEU A 862 -21.41 -44.93 42.02
C LEU A 862 -22.77 -44.85 42.72
N THR A 863 -22.85 -45.26 43.99
CA THR A 863 -24.09 -45.18 44.78
C THR A 863 -24.57 -43.73 44.95
N LEU A 864 -23.66 -42.79 45.25
CA LEU A 864 -23.99 -41.38 45.47
C LEU A 864 -24.43 -40.67 44.18
N ILE A 865 -23.80 -41.01 43.04
CA ILE A 865 -24.18 -40.45 41.74
C ILE A 865 -25.51 -41.03 41.26
N ASP A 866 -25.76 -42.33 41.44
CA ASP A 866 -27.03 -42.95 41.08
C ASP A 866 -28.20 -42.42 41.94
N GLN A 867 -27.96 -42.16 43.24
CA GLN A 867 -28.95 -41.53 44.11
C GLN A 867 -29.27 -40.09 43.70
N THR A 868 -28.27 -39.31 43.28
CA THR A 868 -28.49 -37.96 42.74
C THR A 868 -29.10 -37.97 41.32
N ALA A 869 -28.91 -39.04 40.53
CA ALA A 869 -29.51 -39.19 39.21
C ALA A 869 -30.99 -39.63 39.24
N ASN A 870 -31.39 -40.42 40.25
CA ASN A 870 -32.75 -40.97 40.38
C ASN A 870 -33.73 -40.10 41.18
N GLY A 871 -33.34 -38.90 41.62
CA GLY A 871 -34.25 -37.91 42.21
C GLY A 871 -34.88 -38.29 43.56
N ALA A 872 -34.37 -39.31 44.25
CA ALA A 872 -34.83 -39.71 45.58
C ALA A 872 -33.86 -39.21 46.66
N GLY A 873 -34.03 -37.96 47.09
CA GLY A 873 -33.29 -37.38 48.21
C GLY A 873 -33.39 -35.85 48.23
N ASP A 874 -34.29 -35.34 49.04
CA ASP A 874 -34.44 -33.92 49.36
C ASP A 874 -33.12 -33.32 49.91
N PRO A 875 -32.59 -32.18 49.41
CA PRO A 875 -31.41 -31.53 49.99
C PRO A 875 -31.76 -30.61 51.18
N ALA A 876 -33.00 -30.63 51.70
CA ALA A 876 -33.35 -29.94 52.93
C ALA A 876 -33.15 -30.85 54.16
N GLY A 877 -31.90 -31.03 54.61
CA GLY A 877 -31.68 -31.66 55.92
C GLY A 877 -30.33 -32.31 56.20
N ILE A 878 -29.21 -31.60 56.03
CA ILE A 878 -27.98 -31.91 56.80
C ILE A 878 -27.41 -30.58 57.29
N GLY A 879 -27.73 -30.24 58.54
CA GLY A 879 -27.30 -29.02 59.20
C GLY A 879 -25.82 -29.04 59.62
N ASP A 880 -25.37 -27.88 60.07
CA ASP A 880 -24.10 -27.60 60.75
C ASP A 880 -23.51 -28.81 61.49
N ILE A 881 -22.32 -29.24 61.07
CA ILE A 881 -21.51 -30.17 61.86
C ILE A 881 -20.26 -29.42 62.32
N LYS A 882 -20.26 -29.09 63.62
CA LYS A 882 -19.08 -28.65 64.38
C LYS A 882 -17.99 -29.72 64.29
N ILE A 883 -16.78 -29.34 63.87
CA ILE A 883 -15.57 -30.13 64.11
C ILE A 883 -15.05 -29.72 65.49
N GLY A 884 -14.98 -30.69 66.39
CA GLY A 884 -14.59 -30.50 67.78
C GLY A 884 -13.11 -30.19 67.96
N GLU A 885 -12.82 -29.35 68.95
CA GLU A 885 -11.51 -29.22 69.59
C GLU A 885 -10.98 -30.59 70.00
N ARG A 886 -9.70 -30.85 69.74
CA ARG A 886 -8.91 -31.82 70.49
C ARG A 886 -7.82 -31.09 71.27
N ALA A 887 -7.75 -31.47 72.55
CA ALA A 887 -6.61 -31.27 73.43
C ALA A 887 -5.35 -31.96 72.92
#